data_AF-A0A537AA27-F1
#
_entry.id   AF-A0A537AA27-F1
#
_cell.length_a   1.000
_cell.length_b   1.000
_cell.length_c   1.000
_cell.angle_alpha   90.00
_cell.angle_beta   90.00
_cell.angle_gamma   90.00
#
_symmetry.space_group_name_H-M   'P 1'
#
loop_
_entity.id
_entity.type
_entity.pdbx_description
1 polymer ?
#
loop_
_entity_poly.entity_id
_entity_poly.type
_entity_poly.pdbx_seq_one_letter_code
_entity_poly.pdbx_strand_id
1 'polypeptide(L)'
;WAWLVLAANCFVWPHIAYRIARGSPDPYRAELHNLMCDSACGGAWVAAIGFNIVPSAVLVAMLAMDKAAVGGLRFLARCLIAQVGYAAVMAFITGLPLHLHSGVVAVLASLPLLLAYPVTVGYTAYRLARRVRQQNDVLAALSHMDGLTRLPNRTHWEQAVASEFARCRRIGHSSAVVMMDIDHFKSVNDQHGHQAGDAALRAVAAILRDTLRLSDLPGRYGGEEFGVVLPGIDIAGASAIAERIRKRSPRITTTARGSRAPTARSTRRRPRGATARWDTISARPRPESFARVSLTPIDADARLADSSSAIFPGEETMSLKERRRFVAGMGALFAGGLLSTAARAAMGPEDKFDLVVKGGELLDPSQNLRGKRDIGMRFGRIEAVEADIPAARALRVLDASGRLVLPGLIDIHSHVYPYGSAIGIPADELVQFQGTTTMVSAGDAGANNFAAFRRYIQAQTRTRLYAFVHIANIGLSGFPEPELYHLGFAHPEECGKTVAENADIAIGVKVRMSENVINQAGIEGGGARVMCHIGGVATPALMGEILNTLRQGDILTHCYSGFPNLAGRFTNIVQDGKLMPEALASKKRGVIFDIGHGGGSFDFTVAEAAMQQGAAPDTISSDIHVFSGNSPGMPYLTWVMSKFMALGFTLEQVVRMATVVPAGLINRLPKLGTLQVGAPADCSVVEIVQGPVEFVDTRNNKRSGKSYIKPVQSVLAGVPFGRPYHAPFSVK
;
A
#
# COMPACT_ATOMS: atom_id res chain seq x y z
N TRP A 1 -25.98 -24.78 47.00
CA TRP A 1 -26.68 -23.68 46.32
C TRP A 1 -25.71 -22.58 45.85
N ALA A 2 -24.78 -22.09 46.68
CA ALA A 2 -23.80 -21.06 46.27
C ALA A 2 -22.98 -21.41 45.01
N TRP A 3 -22.50 -22.66 44.88
CA TRP A 3 -21.80 -23.14 43.68
C TRP A 3 -22.65 -23.09 42.40
N LEU A 4 -23.96 -23.31 42.50
CA LEU A 4 -24.87 -23.21 41.35
C LEU A 4 -25.05 -21.75 40.92
N VAL A 5 -25.12 -20.83 41.88
CA VAL A 5 -25.16 -19.38 41.61
C VAL A 5 -23.86 -18.91 40.95
N LEU A 6 -22.71 -19.44 41.40
CA LEU A 6 -21.42 -19.16 40.78
C LEU A 6 -21.36 -19.67 39.34
N ALA A 7 -21.76 -20.93 39.11
CA ALA A 7 -21.82 -21.49 37.76
C ALA A 7 -22.76 -20.69 36.84
N ALA A 8 -23.92 -20.27 37.33
CA ALA A 8 -24.81 -19.40 36.57
C ALA A 8 -24.18 -18.04 36.26
N ASN A 9 -23.51 -17.41 37.23
CA ASN A 9 -22.83 -16.13 37.02
C ASN A 9 -21.63 -16.24 36.06
N CYS A 10 -20.88 -17.35 36.07
CA CYS A 10 -19.73 -17.53 35.19
C CYS A 10 -20.10 -17.98 33.78
N PHE A 11 -21.11 -18.84 33.62
CA PHE A 11 -21.41 -19.48 32.34
C PHE A 11 -22.72 -19.04 31.70
N VAL A 12 -23.73 -18.64 32.49
CA VAL A 12 -25.04 -18.26 31.94
C VAL A 12 -25.12 -16.75 31.71
N TRP A 13 -24.67 -15.94 32.69
CA TRP A 13 -24.73 -14.49 32.61
C TRP A 13 -24.01 -13.88 31.39
N PRO A 14 -22.81 -14.32 30.96
CA PRO A 14 -22.16 -13.77 29.76
C PRO A 14 -22.99 -13.93 28.49
N HIS A 15 -23.74 -15.02 28.36
CA HIS A 15 -24.63 -15.23 27.22
C HIS A 15 -25.87 -14.32 27.28
N ILE A 16 -26.38 -14.06 28.49
CA ILE A 16 -27.46 -13.09 28.71
C ILE A 16 -26.98 -11.68 28.37
N ALA A 17 -25.84 -11.25 28.92
CA ALA A 17 -25.20 -9.96 28.64
C ALA A 17 -24.96 -9.76 27.13
N TYR A 18 -24.48 -10.80 26.44
CA TYR A 18 -24.29 -10.77 24.99
C TYR A 18 -25.59 -10.55 24.22
N ARG A 19 -26.68 -11.22 24.61
CA ARG A 19 -28.00 -11.03 23.98
C ARG A 19 -28.53 -9.62 24.24
N ILE A 20 -28.36 -9.08 25.45
CA ILE A 20 -28.72 -7.70 25.81
C ILE A 20 -27.95 -6.69 24.94
N ALA A 21 -26.63 -6.84 24.83
CA ALA A 21 -25.80 -5.93 24.03
C ALA A 21 -26.14 -5.97 22.54
N ARG A 22 -26.51 -7.15 22.00
CA ARG A 22 -26.90 -7.30 20.59
C ARG A 22 -28.28 -6.78 20.27
N GLY A 23 -29.22 -6.87 21.21
CA GLY A 23 -30.58 -6.36 21.04
C GLY A 23 -30.69 -4.85 21.29
N SER A 24 -29.64 -4.21 21.79
CA SER A 24 -29.66 -2.78 22.14
C SER A 24 -29.47 -1.87 20.90
N PRO A 25 -30.23 -0.77 20.79
CA PRO A 25 -29.99 0.29 19.81
C PRO A 25 -28.61 0.93 19.92
N ASP A 26 -28.04 0.93 21.14
CA ASP A 26 -26.67 1.35 21.41
C ASP A 26 -25.92 0.18 22.08
N PRO A 27 -25.23 -0.65 21.28
CA PRO A 27 -24.47 -1.79 21.79
C PRO A 27 -23.31 -1.38 22.71
N TYR A 28 -22.74 -0.19 22.52
CA TYR A 28 -21.63 0.29 23.32
C TYR A 28 -22.09 0.66 24.74
N ARG A 29 -23.18 1.43 24.85
CA ARG A 29 -23.77 1.73 26.17
C ARG A 29 -24.31 0.49 26.87
N ALA A 30 -24.90 -0.45 26.13
CA ALA A 30 -25.34 -1.71 26.71
C ALA A 30 -24.18 -2.54 27.26
N GLU A 31 -23.03 -2.57 26.58
CA GLU A 31 -21.85 -3.25 27.11
C GLU A 31 -21.29 -2.57 28.36
N LEU A 32 -21.27 -1.22 28.41
CA LEU A 32 -20.91 -0.51 29.63
C LEU A 32 -21.83 -0.84 30.80
N HIS A 33 -23.13 -1.03 30.55
CA HIS A 33 -24.06 -1.50 31.57
C HIS A 33 -23.73 -2.92 32.02
N ASN A 34 -23.53 -3.86 31.10
CA ASN A 34 -23.16 -5.25 31.41
C ASN A 34 -21.88 -5.31 32.27
N LEU A 35 -20.86 -4.52 31.92
CA LEU A 35 -19.61 -4.45 32.67
C LEU A 35 -19.80 -3.91 34.10
N MET A 36 -20.79 -3.03 34.30
CA MET A 36 -21.15 -2.53 35.63
C MET A 36 -21.87 -3.62 36.44
N CYS A 37 -22.72 -4.44 35.81
CA CYS A 37 -23.33 -5.62 36.44
C CYS A 37 -22.28 -6.67 36.82
N ASP A 38 -21.27 -6.91 35.99
CA ASP A 38 -20.14 -7.80 36.33
C ASP A 38 -19.41 -7.31 37.58
N SER A 39 -19.17 -5.99 37.65
CA SER A 39 -18.56 -5.36 38.81
C SER A 39 -19.42 -5.53 40.07
N ALA A 40 -20.73 -5.31 39.98
CA ALA A 40 -21.67 -5.54 41.07
C ALA A 40 -21.67 -7.00 41.56
N CYS A 41 -21.69 -7.97 40.63
CA CYS A 41 -21.57 -9.40 40.96
C CYS A 41 -20.24 -9.70 41.66
N GLY A 42 -19.14 -9.09 41.23
CA GLY A 42 -17.85 -9.21 41.90
C GLY A 42 -17.89 -8.77 43.36
N GLY A 43 -18.57 -7.65 43.67
CA GLY A 43 -18.78 -7.20 45.04
C GLY A 43 -19.61 -8.18 45.88
N ALA A 44 -20.68 -8.72 45.30
CA ALA A 44 -21.47 -9.77 45.92
C ALA A 44 -20.63 -11.02 46.27
N TRP A 45 -19.74 -11.44 45.37
CA TRP A 45 -18.84 -12.58 45.61
C TRP A 45 -17.79 -12.30 46.68
N VAL A 46 -17.26 -11.08 46.78
CA VAL A 46 -16.33 -10.67 47.86
C VAL A 46 -16.98 -10.87 49.24
N ALA A 47 -18.25 -10.49 49.39
CA ALA A 47 -18.98 -10.72 50.64
C ALA A 47 -19.32 -12.22 50.84
N ALA A 48 -19.67 -12.94 49.77
CA ALA A 48 -20.02 -14.36 49.85
C ALA A 48 -18.83 -15.25 50.28
N ILE A 49 -17.60 -14.88 49.94
CA ILE A 49 -16.37 -15.56 50.42
C ILE A 49 -15.88 -15.05 51.78
N GLY A 50 -16.68 -14.23 52.47
CA GLY A 50 -16.39 -13.69 53.79
C GLY A 50 -15.23 -12.70 53.83
N PHE A 51 -15.05 -11.90 52.77
CA PHE A 51 -13.99 -10.90 52.67
C PHE A 51 -12.57 -11.48 52.82
N ASN A 52 -12.36 -12.71 52.34
CA ASN A 52 -11.06 -13.35 52.37
C ASN A 52 -10.02 -12.52 51.59
N ILE A 53 -8.96 -12.07 52.28
CA ILE A 53 -8.10 -10.97 51.80
C ILE A 53 -7.55 -11.23 50.39
N VAL A 54 -6.88 -12.37 50.16
CA VAL A 54 -6.19 -12.62 48.89
C VAL A 54 -7.16 -12.81 47.71
N PRO A 55 -8.17 -13.70 47.77
CA PRO A 55 -9.14 -13.85 46.68
C PRO A 55 -9.99 -12.59 46.45
N SER A 56 -10.37 -11.87 47.52
CA SER A 56 -11.11 -10.61 47.38
C SER A 56 -10.27 -9.53 46.68
N ALA A 57 -8.99 -9.39 47.05
CA ALA A 57 -8.09 -8.45 46.40
C ALA A 57 -7.90 -8.76 44.91
N VAL A 58 -7.77 -10.05 44.54
CA VAL A 58 -7.66 -10.47 43.15
C VAL A 58 -8.92 -10.14 42.35
N LEU A 59 -10.11 -10.46 42.88
CA LEU A 59 -11.38 -10.16 42.20
C LEU A 59 -11.60 -8.66 41.97
N VAL A 60 -11.33 -7.84 42.99
CA VAL A 60 -11.45 -6.38 42.90
C VAL A 60 -10.44 -5.81 41.91
N ALA A 61 -9.17 -6.21 42.01
CA ALA A 61 -8.11 -5.73 41.11
C ALA A 61 -8.38 -6.12 39.65
N MET A 62 -8.79 -7.37 39.41
CA MET A 62 -9.13 -7.89 38.09
C MET A 62 -10.24 -7.06 37.44
N LEU A 63 -11.36 -6.87 38.15
CA LEU A 63 -12.49 -6.12 37.63
C LEU A 63 -12.15 -4.63 37.44
N ALA A 64 -11.37 -4.03 38.33
CA ALA A 64 -10.94 -2.64 38.22
C ALA A 64 -10.05 -2.37 36.99
N MET A 65 -9.08 -3.24 36.70
CA MET A 65 -8.16 -3.07 35.57
C MET A 65 -8.90 -3.05 34.21
N ASP A 66 -9.88 -3.93 34.03
CA ASP A 66 -10.72 -3.95 32.82
C ASP A 66 -11.53 -2.65 32.66
N LYS A 67 -12.15 -2.14 33.75
CA LYS A 67 -13.00 -0.94 33.66
C LYS A 67 -12.17 0.31 33.39
N ALA A 68 -10.97 0.40 33.97
CA ALA A 68 -10.03 1.48 33.71
C ALA A 68 -9.63 1.51 32.22
N ALA A 69 -9.37 0.34 31.63
CA ALA A 69 -8.96 0.21 30.23
C ALA A 69 -10.09 0.51 29.22
N VAL A 70 -11.36 0.29 29.60
CA VAL A 70 -12.52 0.45 28.70
C VAL A 70 -13.21 1.81 28.81
N GLY A 71 -13.44 2.31 30.02
CA GLY A 71 -14.27 3.50 30.27
C GLY A 71 -13.57 4.63 31.03
N GLY A 72 -12.28 4.47 31.33
CA GLY A 72 -11.49 5.45 32.08
C GLY A 72 -11.88 5.57 33.56
N LEU A 73 -11.25 6.53 34.26
CA LEU A 73 -11.35 6.67 35.72
C LEU A 73 -12.78 6.95 36.23
N ARG A 74 -13.57 7.71 35.46
CA ARG A 74 -14.96 8.03 35.83
C ARG A 74 -15.86 6.81 35.81
N PHE A 75 -15.67 5.92 34.84
CA PHE A 75 -16.44 4.68 34.75
C PHE A 75 -15.99 3.68 35.81
N LEU A 76 -14.67 3.56 36.03
CA LEU A 76 -14.10 2.76 37.13
C LEU A 76 -14.72 3.16 38.49
N ALA A 77 -14.78 4.45 38.79
CA ALA A 77 -15.35 4.92 40.06
C ALA A 77 -16.80 4.48 40.26
N ARG A 78 -17.64 4.57 39.22
CA ARG A 78 -19.03 4.11 39.26
C ARG A 78 -19.12 2.60 39.49
N CYS A 79 -18.27 1.83 38.83
CA CYS A 79 -18.22 0.38 39.01
C CYS A 79 -17.77 0.00 40.43
N LEU A 80 -16.76 0.68 41.00
CA LEU A 80 -16.31 0.47 42.38
C LEU A 80 -17.43 0.76 43.39
N ILE A 81 -18.19 1.84 43.20
CA ILE A 81 -19.37 2.14 44.03
C ILE A 81 -20.39 1.01 43.95
N ALA A 82 -20.67 0.50 42.74
CA ALA A 82 -21.56 -0.64 42.57
C ALA A 82 -21.04 -1.91 43.26
N GLN A 83 -19.73 -2.18 43.23
CA GLN A 83 -19.15 -3.33 43.94
C GLN A 83 -19.34 -3.21 45.45
N VAL A 84 -19.05 -2.04 46.02
CA VAL A 84 -19.21 -1.79 47.46
C VAL A 84 -20.69 -1.92 47.88
N GLY A 85 -21.60 -1.34 47.10
CA GLY A 85 -23.04 -1.44 47.36
C GLY A 85 -23.54 -2.89 47.38
N TYR A 86 -23.16 -3.69 46.38
CA TYR A 86 -23.58 -5.09 46.31
C TYR A 86 -22.87 -5.99 47.32
N ALA A 87 -21.62 -5.69 47.69
CA ALA A 87 -20.95 -6.34 48.80
C ALA A 87 -21.69 -6.10 50.12
N ALA A 88 -22.15 -4.87 50.38
CA ALA A 88 -22.91 -4.53 51.58
C ALA A 88 -24.27 -5.24 51.63
N VAL A 89 -24.99 -5.27 50.51
CA VAL A 89 -26.27 -6.00 50.40
C VAL A 89 -26.06 -7.49 50.67
N MET A 90 -25.06 -8.11 50.04
CA MET A 90 -24.78 -9.53 50.26
C MET A 90 -24.33 -9.82 51.69
N ALA A 91 -23.50 -8.96 52.28
CA ALA A 91 -23.09 -9.11 53.67
C ALA A 91 -24.27 -9.02 54.64
N PHE A 92 -25.23 -8.13 54.38
CA PHE A 92 -26.46 -8.06 55.16
C PHE A 92 -27.28 -9.35 55.05
N ILE A 93 -27.43 -9.91 53.84
CA ILE A 93 -28.15 -11.16 53.60
C ILE A 93 -27.47 -12.35 54.27
N THR A 94 -26.15 -12.42 54.26
CA THR A 94 -25.37 -13.56 54.77
C THR A 94 -24.97 -13.45 56.24
N GLY A 95 -25.32 -12.35 56.92
CA GLY A 95 -24.99 -12.13 58.33
C GLY A 95 -23.53 -11.73 58.59
N LEU A 96 -22.88 -11.08 57.60
CA LEU A 96 -21.52 -10.55 57.66
C LEU A 96 -20.47 -11.59 58.14
N PRO A 97 -20.27 -12.70 57.43
CA PRO A 97 -19.20 -13.63 57.75
C PRO A 97 -17.85 -12.97 57.49
N LEU A 98 -17.02 -12.81 58.53
CA LEU A 98 -15.68 -12.22 58.41
C LEU A 98 -14.61 -13.31 58.52
N HIS A 99 -14.06 -13.69 57.36
CA HIS A 99 -12.98 -14.66 57.21
C HIS A 99 -11.75 -13.99 56.60
N LEU A 100 -11.19 -13.04 57.35
CA LEU A 100 -10.08 -12.19 56.89
C LEU A 100 -8.74 -12.95 56.73
N HIS A 101 -8.67 -14.24 57.08
CA HIS A 101 -7.44 -15.03 56.93
C HIS A 101 -7.46 -15.87 55.65
N SER A 102 -6.39 -15.77 54.85
CA SER A 102 -6.21 -16.58 53.63
C SER A 102 -5.31 -17.78 53.92
N GLY A 103 -5.88 -18.99 53.91
CA GLY A 103 -5.09 -20.23 53.99
C GLY A 103 -4.25 -20.46 52.74
N VAL A 104 -3.19 -21.28 52.85
CA VAL A 104 -2.23 -21.55 51.77
C VAL A 104 -2.90 -21.99 50.47
N VAL A 105 -3.94 -22.83 50.54
CA VAL A 105 -4.69 -23.29 49.35
C VAL A 105 -5.37 -22.13 48.62
N ALA A 106 -5.98 -21.19 49.34
CA ALA A 106 -6.65 -20.02 48.74
C ALA A 106 -5.64 -19.06 48.09
N VAL A 107 -4.45 -18.93 48.70
CA VAL A 107 -3.34 -18.16 48.13
C VAL A 107 -2.86 -18.81 46.83
N LEU A 108 -2.51 -20.11 46.87
CA LEU A 108 -2.02 -20.84 45.69
C LEU A 108 -3.04 -20.85 44.54
N ALA A 109 -4.33 -21.02 44.84
CA ALA A 109 -5.40 -20.97 43.84
C ALA A 109 -5.55 -19.59 43.18
N SER A 110 -5.16 -18.51 43.89
CA SER A 110 -5.27 -17.13 43.41
C SER A 110 -4.05 -16.67 42.60
N LEU A 111 -2.88 -17.32 42.75
CA LEU A 111 -1.62 -16.93 42.09
C LEU A 111 -1.68 -16.90 40.56
N PRO A 112 -2.25 -17.90 39.85
CA PRO A 112 -2.29 -17.88 38.39
C PRO A 112 -3.07 -16.67 37.86
N LEU A 113 -4.19 -16.34 38.50
CA LEU A 113 -5.02 -15.20 38.11
C LEU A 113 -4.34 -13.87 38.45
N LEU A 114 -3.68 -13.79 39.61
CA LEU A 114 -2.92 -12.62 40.06
C LEU A 114 -1.74 -12.30 39.14
N LEU A 115 -1.07 -13.32 38.58
CA LEU A 115 0.08 -13.12 37.69
C LEU A 115 -0.31 -12.97 36.23
N ALA A 116 -1.16 -13.86 35.70
CA ALA A 116 -1.46 -13.89 34.27
C ALA A 116 -2.36 -12.72 33.83
N TYR A 117 -3.30 -12.30 34.68
CA TYR A 117 -4.30 -11.30 34.29
C TYR A 117 -3.72 -9.89 34.11
N PRO A 118 -2.94 -9.31 35.07
CA PRO A 118 -2.33 -7.99 34.88
C PRO A 118 -1.36 -7.95 33.71
N VAL A 119 -0.56 -9.02 33.52
CA VAL A 119 0.39 -9.13 32.39
C VAL A 119 -0.37 -9.08 31.06
N THR A 120 -1.48 -9.81 30.98
CA THR A 120 -2.32 -9.87 29.78
C THR A 120 -2.99 -8.52 29.46
N VAL A 121 -3.58 -7.87 30.46
CA VAL A 121 -4.20 -6.55 30.30
C VAL A 121 -3.14 -5.49 29.98
N GLY A 122 -2.00 -5.51 30.67
CA GLY A 122 -0.87 -4.61 30.41
C GLY A 122 -0.30 -4.76 29.00
N TYR A 123 -0.08 -6.00 28.55
CA TYR A 123 0.42 -6.29 27.20
C TYR A 123 -0.56 -5.84 26.11
N THR A 124 -1.85 -6.10 26.28
CA THR A 124 -2.87 -5.69 25.30
C THR A 124 -3.06 -4.17 25.25
N ALA A 125 -3.07 -3.49 26.40
CA ALA A 125 -3.12 -2.04 26.49
C ALA A 125 -1.88 -1.39 25.85
N TYR A 126 -0.68 -1.89 26.15
CA TYR A 126 0.58 -1.44 25.56
C TYR A 126 0.58 -1.58 24.03
N ARG A 127 0.14 -2.74 23.51
CA ARG A 127 0.05 -2.98 22.06
C ARG A 127 -0.90 -2.02 21.37
N LEU A 128 -2.07 -1.75 21.97
CA LEU A 128 -3.06 -0.84 21.41
C LEU A 128 -2.57 0.60 21.44
N ALA A 129 -2.00 1.05 22.57
CA ALA A 129 -1.47 2.40 22.73
C ALA A 129 -0.31 2.68 21.76
N ARG A 130 0.61 1.72 21.61
CA ARG A 130 1.65 1.78 20.58
C ARG A 130 1.04 1.92 19.21
N ARG A 131 0.08 1.06 18.86
CA ARG A 131 -0.56 1.07 17.54
C ARG A 131 -1.22 2.41 17.25
N VAL A 132 -1.97 3.01 18.18
CA VAL A 132 -2.59 4.34 17.97
C VAL A 132 -1.56 5.45 17.79
N ARG A 133 -0.55 5.52 18.67
CA ARG A 133 0.51 6.53 18.53
C ARG A 133 1.20 6.40 17.19
N GLN A 134 1.41 5.14 16.81
CA GLN A 134 2.00 4.84 15.54
C GLN A 134 1.23 5.53 14.40
N GLN A 135 -0.07 5.32 14.32
CA GLN A 135 -0.95 5.78 13.23
C GLN A 135 -0.97 7.28 12.99
N ASN A 136 -0.91 8.04 14.08
CA ASN A 136 -0.93 9.48 14.02
C ASN A 136 0.34 10.05 13.40
N ASP A 137 1.51 9.45 13.64
CA ASP A 137 2.75 10.06 13.15
C ASP A 137 2.99 9.76 11.65
N VAL A 138 2.47 8.66 11.07
CA VAL A 138 2.46 8.48 9.59
C VAL A 138 1.45 9.37 8.91
N LEU A 139 0.26 9.57 9.49
CA LEU A 139 -0.72 10.52 8.95
C LEU A 139 -0.13 11.94 8.89
N ALA A 140 0.62 12.34 9.92
CA ALA A 140 1.31 13.63 9.95
C ALA A 140 2.44 13.71 8.91
N ALA A 141 3.20 12.63 8.70
CA ALA A 141 4.31 12.59 7.74
C ALA A 141 3.89 12.44 6.27
N LEU A 142 2.69 11.89 5.98
CA LEU A 142 2.19 11.63 4.63
C LEU A 142 1.37 12.78 4.02
N SER A 143 1.01 13.80 4.79
CA SER A 143 0.27 14.93 4.24
C SER A 143 1.21 15.83 3.43
N HIS A 144 1.19 15.75 2.09
CA HIS A 144 1.96 16.65 1.22
C HIS A 144 1.38 18.08 1.16
N MET A 145 0.17 18.27 1.65
CA MET A 145 -0.57 19.53 1.54
C MET A 145 -0.74 20.18 2.91
N ASP A 146 -0.62 21.51 2.96
CA ASP A 146 -1.04 22.32 4.09
C ASP A 146 -2.57 22.28 4.20
N GLY A 147 -3.07 21.91 5.38
CA GLY A 147 -4.50 21.69 5.62
C GLY A 147 -5.37 22.94 5.45
N LEU A 148 -4.79 24.13 5.59
CA LEU A 148 -5.50 25.41 5.51
C LEU A 148 -5.53 25.97 4.09
N THR A 149 -4.37 26.08 3.45
CA THR A 149 -4.16 26.74 2.16
C THR A 149 -4.32 25.79 0.98
N ARG A 150 -4.22 24.48 1.21
CA ARG A 150 -4.20 23.44 0.16
C ARG A 150 -3.10 23.69 -0.89
N LEU A 151 -1.99 24.30 -0.47
CA LEU A 151 -0.72 24.26 -1.19
C LEU A 151 0.16 23.15 -0.61
N PRO A 152 1.21 22.72 -1.32
CA PRO A 152 2.34 22.03 -0.73
C PRO A 152 2.74 22.60 0.64
N ASN A 153 2.93 21.73 1.63
CA ASN A 153 3.47 22.13 2.92
C ASN A 153 4.99 22.39 2.82
N ARG A 154 5.57 22.91 3.90
CA ARG A 154 7.00 23.23 3.99
C ARG A 154 7.89 22.08 3.52
N THR A 155 7.66 20.87 4.00
CA THR A 155 8.46 19.68 3.67
C THR A 155 8.43 19.37 2.18
N HIS A 156 7.25 19.38 1.56
CA HIS A 156 7.13 19.11 0.12
C HIS A 156 7.74 20.23 -0.73
N TRP A 157 7.58 21.48 -0.31
CA TRP A 157 8.16 22.63 -1.00
C TRP A 157 9.70 22.65 -0.92
N GLU A 158 10.29 22.38 0.26
CA GLU A 158 11.75 22.27 0.43
C GLU A 158 12.34 21.14 -0.42
N GLN A 159 11.63 20.00 -0.54
CA GLN A 159 12.02 18.91 -1.43
C GLN A 159 12.00 19.32 -2.92
N ALA A 160 11.02 20.13 -3.33
CA ALA A 160 10.93 20.65 -4.68
C ALA A 160 12.08 21.64 -4.97
N VAL A 161 12.43 22.51 -4.01
CA VAL A 161 13.59 23.40 -4.11
C VAL A 161 14.89 22.61 -4.25
N ALA A 162 15.11 21.60 -3.41
CA ALA A 162 16.31 20.75 -3.45
C ALA A 162 16.43 20.00 -4.79
N SER A 163 15.30 19.49 -5.29
CA SER A 163 15.22 18.79 -6.58
C SER A 163 15.52 19.72 -7.75
N GLU A 164 14.98 20.95 -7.73
CA GLU A 164 15.21 21.95 -8.77
C GLU A 164 16.65 22.45 -8.76
N PHE A 165 17.24 22.66 -7.58
CA PHE A 165 18.65 23.03 -7.43
C PHE A 165 19.58 21.96 -8.02
N ALA A 166 19.32 20.68 -7.72
CA ALA A 166 20.07 19.57 -8.32
C ALA A 166 19.91 19.53 -9.85
N ARG A 167 18.73 19.89 -10.36
CA ARG A 167 18.45 19.99 -11.80
C ARG A 167 19.25 21.11 -12.46
N CYS A 168 19.26 22.32 -11.88
CA CYS A 168 20.06 23.45 -12.36
C CYS A 168 21.55 23.11 -12.42
N ARG A 169 22.09 22.49 -11.37
CA ARG A 169 23.51 22.12 -11.29
C ARG A 169 23.92 21.15 -12.39
N ARG A 170 23.01 20.28 -12.83
CA ARG A 170 23.28 19.24 -13.84
C ARG A 170 23.13 19.74 -15.28
N ILE A 171 22.13 20.58 -15.55
CA ILE A 171 21.72 20.95 -16.92
C ILE A 171 22.19 22.36 -17.30
N GLY A 172 22.60 23.18 -16.32
CA GLY A 172 23.04 24.56 -16.55
C GLY A 172 21.91 25.52 -16.91
N HIS A 173 20.64 25.14 -16.70
CA HIS A 173 19.51 26.04 -16.92
C HIS A 173 19.30 26.96 -15.72
N SER A 174 18.80 28.17 -15.98
CA SER A 174 18.44 29.15 -14.94
C SER A 174 17.09 28.82 -14.31
N SER A 175 17.01 28.86 -12.98
CA SER A 175 15.75 28.79 -12.23
C SER A 175 15.79 29.76 -11.07
N ALA A 176 14.60 30.10 -10.56
CA ALA A 176 14.47 31.02 -9.45
C ALA A 176 13.56 30.44 -8.36
N VAL A 177 13.80 30.89 -7.13
CA VAL A 177 12.92 30.65 -6.00
C VAL A 177 12.44 32.01 -5.50
N VAL A 178 11.13 32.17 -5.32
CA VAL A 178 10.52 33.38 -4.78
C VAL A 178 10.03 33.08 -3.38
N MET A 179 10.58 33.77 -2.39
CA MET A 179 10.07 33.80 -1.02
C MET A 179 9.17 35.02 -0.86
N MET A 180 8.01 34.84 -0.23
CA MET A 180 7.05 35.91 0.01
C MET A 180 6.41 35.78 1.39
N ASP A 181 6.14 36.93 1.99
CA ASP A 181 5.49 37.04 3.30
C ASP A 181 4.25 37.91 3.20
N ILE A 182 3.26 37.72 4.08
CA ILE A 182 2.07 38.57 4.14
C ILE A 182 2.33 39.74 5.10
N ASP A 183 2.49 40.93 4.53
CA ASP A 183 2.70 42.16 5.30
C ASP A 183 1.60 42.35 6.37
N HIS A 184 2.05 42.67 7.59
CA HIS A 184 1.18 42.97 8.73
C HIS A 184 0.17 41.87 9.10
N PHE A 185 0.44 40.60 8.80
CA PHE A 185 -0.46 39.47 9.10
C PHE A 185 -0.88 39.41 10.58
N LYS A 186 0.06 39.66 11.49
CA LYS A 186 -0.22 39.77 12.93
C LYS A 186 -1.30 40.81 13.25
N SER A 187 -1.24 41.99 12.62
CA SER A 187 -2.26 43.04 12.80
C SER A 187 -3.64 42.60 12.31
N VAL A 188 -3.71 41.80 11.25
CA VAL A 188 -4.98 41.25 10.74
C VAL A 188 -5.57 40.26 11.75
N ASN A 189 -4.74 39.39 12.32
CA ASN A 189 -5.18 38.46 13.37
C ASN A 189 -5.62 39.20 14.64
N ASP A 190 -4.85 40.21 15.06
CA ASP A 190 -5.11 40.95 16.29
C ASP A 190 -6.38 41.82 16.19
N GLN A 191 -6.67 42.41 15.03
CA GLN A 191 -7.84 43.29 14.83
C GLN A 191 -9.11 42.57 14.37
N HIS A 192 -8.98 41.44 13.67
CA HIS A 192 -10.11 40.77 13.02
C HIS A 192 -10.24 39.28 13.36
N GLY A 193 -9.36 38.76 14.22
CA GLY A 193 -9.37 37.37 14.69
C GLY A 193 -8.71 36.39 13.72
N HIS A 194 -8.30 35.24 14.24
CA HIS A 194 -7.61 34.20 13.46
C HIS A 194 -8.39 33.68 12.25
N GLN A 195 -9.73 33.70 12.29
CA GLN A 195 -10.55 33.31 11.13
C GLN A 195 -10.38 34.27 9.94
N ALA A 196 -10.13 35.56 10.19
CA ALA A 196 -9.83 36.53 9.14
C ALA A 196 -8.42 36.33 8.58
N GLY A 197 -7.44 35.99 9.43
CA GLY A 197 -6.11 35.57 8.98
C GLY A 197 -6.15 34.31 8.11
N ASP A 198 -6.90 33.29 8.51
CA ASP A 198 -7.13 32.08 7.72
C ASP A 198 -7.74 32.38 6.34
N ALA A 199 -8.67 33.33 6.27
CA ALA A 199 -9.26 33.77 5.01
C ALA A 199 -8.22 34.48 4.11
N ALA A 200 -7.34 35.30 4.70
CA ALA A 200 -6.25 35.94 3.97
C ALA A 200 -5.25 34.91 3.41
N LEU A 201 -4.85 33.92 4.21
CA LEU A 201 -3.96 32.83 3.78
C LEU A 201 -4.55 32.02 2.61
N ARG A 202 -5.86 31.69 2.66
CA ARG A 202 -6.54 31.01 1.55
C ARG A 202 -6.63 31.87 0.29
N ALA A 203 -6.81 33.18 0.43
CA ALA A 203 -6.87 34.10 -0.71
C ALA A 203 -5.52 34.21 -1.42
N VAL A 204 -4.41 34.30 -0.67
CA VAL A 204 -3.06 34.28 -1.24
C VAL A 204 -2.80 32.96 -1.97
N ALA A 205 -3.17 31.83 -1.36
CA ALA A 205 -3.04 30.51 -2.00
C ALA A 205 -3.85 30.35 -3.29
N ALA A 206 -5.03 30.98 -3.38
CA ALA A 206 -5.81 31.01 -4.62
C ALA A 206 -5.09 31.82 -5.71
N ILE A 207 -4.55 32.99 -5.37
CA ILE A 207 -3.82 33.84 -6.33
C ILE A 207 -2.58 33.15 -6.87
N LEU A 208 -1.84 32.44 -6.01
CA LEU A 208 -0.70 31.65 -6.45
C LEU A 208 -1.12 30.59 -7.47
N ARG A 209 -2.19 29.83 -7.20
CA ARG A 209 -2.71 28.83 -8.15
C ARG A 209 -3.18 29.44 -9.48
N ASP A 210 -3.80 30.61 -9.45
CA ASP A 210 -4.38 31.26 -10.64
C ASP A 210 -3.35 32.05 -11.47
N THR A 211 -2.16 32.31 -10.92
CA THR A 211 -1.14 33.17 -11.55
C THR A 211 0.05 32.39 -12.06
N LEU A 212 0.36 31.26 -11.42
CA LEU A 212 1.51 30.43 -11.71
C LEU A 212 1.25 29.44 -12.84
N ARG A 213 2.30 29.03 -13.53
CA ARG A 213 2.26 28.01 -14.58
C ARG A 213 2.15 26.62 -13.93
N LEU A 214 1.79 25.63 -14.73
CA LEU A 214 1.76 24.22 -14.28
C LEU A 214 3.13 23.72 -13.78
N SER A 215 4.22 24.26 -14.32
CA SER A 215 5.60 23.94 -13.94
C SER A 215 6.07 24.62 -12.65
N ASP A 216 5.36 25.66 -12.20
CA ASP A 216 5.75 26.46 -11.05
C ASP A 216 5.14 25.82 -9.80
N LEU A 217 5.91 25.72 -8.71
CA LEU A 217 5.48 25.01 -7.50
C LEU A 217 5.36 25.97 -6.31
N PRO A 218 4.15 26.46 -5.98
CA PRO A 218 3.91 27.21 -4.76
C PRO A 218 3.84 26.30 -3.54
N GLY A 219 4.24 26.79 -2.37
CA GLY A 219 4.12 26.09 -1.10
C GLY A 219 4.02 27.04 0.08
N ARG A 220 3.43 26.58 1.18
CA ARG A 220 3.40 27.33 2.45
C ARG A 220 4.63 26.94 3.27
N TYR A 221 5.53 27.89 3.46
CA TYR A 221 6.79 27.69 4.16
C TYR A 221 6.63 27.84 5.67
N GLY A 222 5.83 28.80 6.10
CA GLY A 222 5.66 29.18 7.51
C GLY A 222 4.22 29.59 7.86
N GLY A 223 4.07 30.31 8.98
CA GLY A 223 2.78 30.79 9.47
C GLY A 223 2.08 31.67 8.42
N GLU A 224 2.77 32.70 7.95
CA GLU A 224 2.31 33.63 6.92
C GLU A 224 3.18 33.62 5.65
N GLU A 225 4.25 32.82 5.65
CA GLU A 225 5.25 32.78 4.59
C GLU A 225 4.91 31.73 3.53
N PHE A 226 5.08 32.12 2.26
CA PHE A 226 4.95 31.25 1.10
C PHE A 226 6.24 31.25 0.28
N GLY A 227 6.47 30.16 -0.42
CA GLY A 227 7.56 30.01 -1.36
C GLY A 227 7.03 29.57 -2.72
N VAL A 228 7.73 29.92 -3.80
CA VAL A 228 7.42 29.45 -5.16
C VAL A 228 8.72 29.04 -5.85
N VAL A 229 8.75 27.82 -6.36
CA VAL A 229 9.82 27.34 -7.25
C VAL A 229 9.43 27.67 -8.69
N LEU A 230 10.32 28.32 -9.45
CA LEU A 230 10.12 28.74 -10.83
C LEU A 230 11.19 28.09 -11.75
N PRO A 231 10.92 26.86 -12.24
CA PRO A 231 11.87 26.13 -13.07
C PRO A 231 12.08 26.78 -14.45
N GLY A 232 13.32 26.92 -14.90
CA GLY A 232 13.62 27.45 -16.24
C GLY A 232 13.40 28.97 -16.39
N ILE A 233 13.27 29.68 -15.28
CA ILE A 233 13.04 31.12 -15.24
C ILE A 233 14.26 31.81 -14.65
N ASP A 234 14.78 32.79 -15.38
CA ASP A 234 15.85 33.67 -14.90
C ASP A 234 15.32 34.71 -13.90
N ILE A 235 16.23 35.50 -13.34
CA ILE A 235 15.91 36.46 -12.31
C ILE A 235 14.96 37.58 -12.78
N ALA A 236 15.04 37.96 -14.06
CA ALA A 236 14.17 38.97 -14.66
C ALA A 236 12.74 38.44 -14.81
N GLY A 237 12.58 37.21 -15.30
CA GLY A 237 11.29 36.53 -15.38
C GLY A 237 10.68 36.25 -14.01
N ALA A 238 11.49 35.89 -13.02
CA ALA A 238 11.06 35.67 -11.64
C ALA A 238 10.52 36.96 -11.02
N SER A 239 11.20 38.08 -11.25
CA SER A 239 10.77 39.41 -10.81
C SER A 239 9.43 39.81 -11.44
N ALA A 240 9.23 39.53 -12.73
CA ALA A 240 7.96 39.80 -13.41
C ALA A 240 6.80 38.94 -12.87
N ILE A 241 7.07 37.68 -12.51
CA ILE A 241 6.10 36.78 -11.88
C ILE A 241 5.75 37.27 -10.47
N ALA A 242 6.75 37.62 -9.66
CA ALA A 242 6.56 38.16 -8.32
C ALA A 242 5.71 39.45 -8.34
N GLU A 243 5.99 40.37 -9.26
CA GLU A 243 5.20 41.60 -9.44
C GLU A 243 3.76 41.32 -9.88
N ARG A 244 3.53 40.31 -10.72
CA ARG A 244 2.18 39.92 -11.14
C ARG A 244 1.38 39.30 -9.99
N ILE A 245 2.01 38.49 -9.14
CA ILE A 245 1.40 37.96 -7.92
C ILE A 245 1.05 39.14 -7.00
N ARG A 246 2.01 40.04 -6.74
CA ARG A 246 1.81 41.24 -5.89
C ARG A 246 0.68 42.14 -6.38
N LYS A 247 0.55 42.36 -7.70
CA LYS A 247 -0.53 43.16 -8.29
C LYS A 247 -1.91 42.51 -8.20
N ARG A 248 -1.96 41.17 -8.11
CA ARG A 248 -3.20 40.38 -7.96
C ARG A 248 -3.57 40.15 -6.50
N SER A 249 -2.63 40.29 -5.56
CA SER A 249 -2.90 40.28 -4.12
C SER A 249 -4.06 41.24 -3.83
N PRO A 250 -5.14 40.78 -3.18
CA PRO A 250 -6.33 41.59 -3.04
C PRO A 250 -6.00 42.74 -2.09
N ARG A 251 -6.53 43.94 -2.36
CA ARG A 251 -6.90 44.81 -1.24
C ARG A 251 -8.01 44.06 -0.50
N ILE A 252 -7.70 43.48 0.65
CA ILE A 252 -8.66 42.69 1.42
C ILE A 252 -9.81 43.63 1.83
N THR A 253 -10.93 43.56 1.10
CA THR A 253 -12.18 44.18 1.49
C THR A 253 -13.04 43.11 2.16
N THR A 254 -12.93 43.01 3.48
CA THR A 254 -13.70 42.07 4.28
C THR A 254 -15.16 42.49 4.29
N THR A 255 -16.04 41.77 3.58
CA THR A 255 -17.47 41.88 3.80
C THR A 255 -17.83 41.05 5.02
N ALA A 256 -18.01 41.69 6.15
CA ALA A 256 -18.54 41.06 7.35
C ALA A 256 -20.00 40.62 7.08
N ARG A 257 -20.20 39.36 6.68
CA ARG A 257 -21.51 38.70 6.81
C ARG A 257 -21.71 38.34 8.27
N GLY A 258 -22.17 39.31 9.05
CA GLY A 258 -22.79 39.06 10.34
C GLY A 258 -24.07 38.24 10.13
N SER A 259 -24.06 37.00 10.59
CA SER A 259 -25.26 36.21 10.83
C SER A 259 -26.12 36.93 11.88
N ARG A 260 -27.35 37.30 11.52
CA ARG A 260 -28.40 37.65 12.50
C ARG A 260 -29.63 36.78 12.25
N ALA A 261 -29.98 36.03 13.30
CA ALA A 261 -31.29 35.41 13.47
C ALA A 261 -32.40 36.48 13.57
N PRO A 262 -33.68 36.13 13.34
CA PRO A 262 -34.71 37.08 12.95
C PRO A 262 -35.45 37.67 14.17
N THR A 263 -35.66 38.98 14.18
CA THR A 263 -36.75 39.61 14.93
C THR A 263 -37.35 40.81 14.17
N ALA A 264 -38.67 40.81 14.20
CA ALA A 264 -39.72 41.62 13.56
C ALA A 264 -39.56 43.15 13.37
N ARG A 265 -40.22 43.60 12.28
CA ARG A 265 -40.95 44.88 12.00
C ARG A 265 -40.17 46.21 12.07
N SER A 266 -40.04 46.89 10.92
CA SER A 266 -40.95 48.00 10.51
C SER A 266 -40.41 48.80 9.30
N THR A 267 -41.24 48.84 8.24
CA THR A 267 -41.47 49.94 7.28
C THR A 267 -40.36 50.60 6.44
N ARG A 268 -40.59 50.49 5.12
CA ARG A 268 -40.55 51.50 4.05
C ARG A 268 -39.23 51.86 3.32
N ARG A 269 -39.38 51.72 1.99
CA ARG A 269 -38.86 52.52 0.85
C ARG A 269 -37.43 52.27 0.34
N ARG A 270 -37.36 51.74 -0.89
CA ARG A 270 -36.27 52.01 -1.86
C ARG A 270 -36.30 53.51 -2.24
N PRO A 271 -35.15 54.14 -2.53
CA PRO A 271 -34.70 54.18 -3.93
C PRO A 271 -33.17 54.08 -4.14
N ARG A 272 -32.84 54.09 -5.43
CA ARG A 272 -31.56 53.95 -6.14
C ARG A 272 -30.47 54.95 -5.74
N GLY A 273 -29.22 54.51 -5.94
CA GLY A 273 -28.12 55.30 -6.50
C GLY A 273 -27.41 56.26 -5.54
N ALA A 274 -26.21 55.86 -5.09
CA ALA A 274 -25.05 56.74 -4.88
C ALA A 274 -23.89 55.90 -4.33
N THR A 275 -22.86 55.70 -5.14
CA THR A 275 -21.53 55.27 -4.69
C THR A 275 -20.90 56.41 -3.90
N ALA A 276 -20.87 56.29 -2.56
CA ALA A 276 -20.12 57.17 -1.69
C ALA A 276 -18.70 56.62 -1.48
N ARG A 277 -17.74 57.48 -1.80
CA ARG A 277 -16.29 57.40 -1.65
C ARG A 277 -15.90 57.13 -0.19
N TRP A 278 -14.84 56.35 0.00
CA TRP A 278 -14.05 56.36 1.23
C TRP A 278 -12.57 56.50 0.87
N ASP A 279 -11.90 57.31 1.68
CA ASP A 279 -10.67 58.00 1.33
C ASP A 279 -9.43 57.12 1.27
N THR A 280 -8.59 57.54 0.33
CA THR A 280 -7.24 57.11 0.04
C THR A 280 -6.33 57.16 1.27
N ILE A 281 -5.77 56.01 1.69
CA ILE A 281 -4.42 56.01 2.26
C ILE A 281 -3.47 55.86 1.06
N SER A 282 -3.10 57.01 0.50
CA SER A 282 -2.04 57.11 -0.50
C SER A 282 -0.69 57.12 0.20
N ALA A 283 0.11 56.08 -0.01
CA ALA A 283 1.56 56.25 0.00
C ALA A 283 1.98 56.43 -1.46
N ARG A 284 2.13 57.70 -1.89
CA ARG A 284 2.91 58.03 -3.10
C ARG A 284 4.41 57.91 -2.77
N PRO A 285 5.24 57.60 -3.78
CA PRO A 285 6.56 57.03 -3.58
C PRO A 285 7.57 58.11 -3.19
N ARG A 286 8.45 57.80 -2.22
CA ARG A 286 9.77 58.43 -2.16
C ARG A 286 10.73 57.59 -3.00
N PRO A 287 11.56 58.21 -3.85
CA PRO A 287 12.67 57.51 -4.49
C PRO A 287 13.65 57.12 -3.37
N GLU A 288 14.33 55.98 -3.51
CA GLU A 288 15.28 55.43 -2.53
C GLU A 288 14.66 54.70 -1.33
N SER A 289 14.22 53.46 -1.55
CA SER A 289 14.51 52.30 -0.69
C SER A 289 13.79 51.09 -1.28
N PHE A 290 14.56 50.32 -2.04
CA PHE A 290 14.17 49.10 -2.72
C PHE A 290 13.51 48.11 -1.75
N ALA A 291 12.49 47.39 -2.25
CA ALA A 291 12.17 46.07 -1.75
C ALA A 291 13.47 45.28 -1.63
N ARG A 292 13.87 44.90 -0.42
CA ARG A 292 15.02 44.01 -0.23
C ARG A 292 14.62 42.63 -0.72
N VAL A 293 14.79 42.41 -2.02
CA VAL A 293 15.04 41.07 -2.55
C VAL A 293 16.46 40.73 -2.09
N SER A 294 16.59 39.97 -1.01
CA SER A 294 17.88 39.38 -0.67
C SER A 294 18.16 38.30 -1.71
N LEU A 295 19.08 38.61 -2.63
CA LEU A 295 19.63 37.68 -3.60
C LEU A 295 21.03 37.34 -3.13
N THR A 296 21.16 36.25 -2.38
CA THR A 296 22.47 35.67 -2.05
C THR A 296 22.82 34.61 -3.10
N PRO A 297 23.96 34.74 -3.79
CA PRO A 297 24.57 33.61 -4.49
C PRO A 297 24.89 32.51 -3.47
N ILE A 298 24.56 31.25 -3.78
CA ILE A 298 24.94 30.12 -2.94
C ILE A 298 26.36 29.73 -3.33
N ASP A 299 27.34 30.18 -2.54
CA ASP A 299 28.68 29.59 -2.52
C ASP A 299 28.65 28.25 -1.79
N ALA A 300 29.38 27.29 -2.37
CA ALA A 300 29.52 25.93 -1.87
C ALA A 300 30.51 25.90 -0.69
N ASP A 301 30.00 25.99 0.54
CA ASP A 301 30.57 25.32 1.72
C ASP A 301 29.74 25.62 2.97
N ALA A 302 28.92 24.66 3.41
CA ALA A 302 28.35 24.67 4.75
C ALA A 302 28.06 23.24 5.23
N ARG A 303 28.64 22.94 6.40
CA ARG A 303 28.75 21.64 7.04
C ARG A 303 27.41 21.08 7.50
N LEU A 304 27.30 19.75 7.40
CA LEU A 304 26.25 18.92 7.99
C LEU A 304 26.22 19.12 9.51
N ALA A 305 25.08 19.60 10.01
CA ALA A 305 24.72 19.50 11.42
C ALA A 305 23.64 18.44 11.59
N ASP A 306 23.97 17.53 12.50
CA ASP A 306 23.26 16.36 12.97
C ASP A 306 21.84 16.69 13.47
N SER A 307 20.84 15.91 13.04
CA SER A 307 19.58 15.79 13.77
C SER A 307 19.03 14.37 13.58
N SER A 308 19.43 13.54 14.54
CA SER A 308 18.82 12.27 14.83
C SER A 308 17.36 12.42 15.27
N SER A 309 16.60 11.34 15.03
CA SER A 309 15.28 11.01 15.56
C SER A 309 14.03 11.48 14.78
N ALA A 310 13.51 10.59 13.92
CA ALA A 310 12.07 10.33 13.82
C ALA A 310 11.82 8.97 13.13
N ILE A 311 11.39 7.99 13.92
CA ILE A 311 10.92 6.69 13.47
C ILE A 311 9.47 6.86 13.01
N PHE A 312 9.19 6.45 11.77
CA PHE A 312 7.84 6.31 11.20
C PHE A 312 6.93 5.48 12.09
N PRO A 313 5.63 5.75 11.95
CA PRO A 313 4.71 4.65 12.17
C PRO A 313 3.34 4.70 11.47
N GLY A 314 2.89 3.60 10.87
CA GLY A 314 1.66 3.50 10.07
C GLY A 314 0.31 3.51 10.81
N GLU A 315 -0.74 3.69 9.98
CA GLU A 315 -2.22 3.82 10.10
C GLU A 315 -3.11 2.77 10.82
N GLU A 316 -4.26 3.31 11.28
CA GLU A 316 -5.60 2.81 11.70
C GLU A 316 -5.93 1.67 12.72
N THR A 317 -6.89 2.03 13.59
CA THR A 317 -7.37 1.42 14.83
C THR A 317 -8.10 0.07 14.65
N MET A 318 -7.91 -0.85 15.61
CA MET A 318 -8.60 -2.15 15.68
C MET A 318 -10.09 -2.01 16.04
N SER A 319 -10.93 -2.80 15.36
CA SER A 319 -12.38 -2.93 15.58
C SER A 319 -12.75 -3.92 16.72
N LEU A 320 -13.87 -3.63 17.39
CA LEU A 320 -14.50 -4.34 18.52
C LEU A 320 -14.74 -5.86 18.36
N LYS A 321 -14.56 -6.44 17.17
CA LYS A 321 -14.71 -7.90 16.93
C LYS A 321 -13.59 -8.75 17.51
N GLU A 322 -12.40 -8.18 17.74
CA GLU A 322 -11.23 -8.94 18.20
C GLU A 322 -11.22 -9.18 19.72
N ARG A 323 -11.96 -8.37 20.50
CA ARG A 323 -12.04 -8.50 21.97
C ARG A 323 -12.86 -9.71 22.45
N ARG A 324 -13.91 -10.11 21.73
CA ARG A 324 -14.81 -11.21 22.17
C ARG A 324 -14.25 -12.62 21.95
N ARG A 325 -13.27 -12.79 21.04
CA ARG A 325 -12.55 -14.06 20.85
C ARG A 325 -11.55 -14.35 21.97
N PHE A 326 -11.06 -13.31 22.63
CA PHE A 326 -10.06 -13.43 23.68
C PHE A 326 -10.67 -13.91 25.02
N VAL A 327 -11.84 -13.42 25.39
CA VAL A 327 -12.53 -13.78 26.65
C VAL A 327 -13.23 -15.14 26.56
N ALA A 328 -13.78 -15.51 25.40
CA ALA A 328 -14.33 -16.85 25.18
C ALA A 328 -13.25 -17.96 25.12
N GLY A 329 -12.01 -17.61 24.75
CA GLY A 329 -10.90 -18.56 24.65
C GLY A 329 -10.32 -19.02 26.00
N MET A 330 -10.46 -18.23 27.07
CA MET A 330 -9.91 -18.57 28.39
C MET A 330 -10.71 -19.67 29.12
N GLY A 331 -12.02 -19.79 28.88
CA GLY A 331 -12.84 -20.86 29.46
C GLY A 331 -12.59 -22.24 28.84
N ALA A 332 -12.09 -22.28 27.59
CA ALA A 332 -11.81 -23.52 26.87
C ALA A 332 -10.39 -24.09 27.15
N LEU A 333 -9.49 -23.27 27.68
CA LEU A 333 -8.07 -23.61 27.87
C LEU A 333 -7.79 -24.64 28.99
N PHE A 334 -8.78 -25.00 29.81
CA PHE A 334 -8.63 -26.00 30.87
C PHE A 334 -9.36 -27.33 30.64
N ALA A 335 -10.18 -27.47 29.59
CA ALA A 335 -10.98 -28.69 29.37
C ALA A 335 -10.78 -29.38 28.01
N GLY A 336 -10.09 -28.76 27.05
CA GLY A 336 -9.92 -29.32 25.70
C GLY A 336 -8.52 -29.13 25.15
N GLY A 337 -7.58 -29.96 25.61
CA GLY A 337 -6.36 -30.18 24.84
C GLY A 337 -6.72 -30.78 23.47
N LEU A 338 -6.04 -30.30 22.42
CA LEU A 338 -6.07 -30.77 21.03
C LEU A 338 -7.35 -30.40 20.23
N LEU A 339 -7.12 -29.78 19.05
CA LEU A 339 -8.07 -29.51 17.96
C LEU A 339 -9.00 -28.29 18.10
N SER A 340 -8.58 -27.12 17.62
CA SER A 340 -9.40 -26.33 16.70
C SER A 340 -8.60 -25.19 16.05
N THR A 341 -8.27 -25.38 14.78
CA THR A 341 -8.04 -24.33 13.79
C THR A 341 -9.19 -23.32 13.82
N ALA A 342 -8.90 -22.03 13.76
CA ALA A 342 -9.90 -20.97 13.72
C ALA A 342 -10.81 -21.10 12.49
N ALA A 343 -11.98 -21.73 12.66
CA ALA A 343 -13.06 -21.70 11.69
C ALA A 343 -13.65 -20.29 11.63
N ARG A 344 -13.47 -19.61 10.50
CA ARG A 344 -14.24 -18.40 10.15
C ARG A 344 -15.70 -18.85 9.99
N ALA A 345 -16.63 -18.19 10.68
CA ALA A 345 -18.05 -18.44 10.49
C ALA A 345 -18.41 -18.19 9.01
N ALA A 346 -19.01 -19.20 8.36
CA ALA A 346 -19.49 -19.11 6.98
C ALA A 346 -20.52 -17.98 6.84
N MET A 347 -20.60 -17.38 5.65
CA MET A 347 -21.57 -16.31 5.39
C MET A 347 -23.00 -16.80 5.61
N GLY A 348 -23.82 -15.95 6.22
CA GLY A 348 -25.26 -16.16 6.27
C GLY A 348 -25.91 -15.89 4.92
N PRO A 349 -27.13 -16.42 4.68
CA PRO A 349 -27.87 -16.20 3.42
C PRO A 349 -28.15 -14.71 3.13
N GLU A 350 -28.31 -13.89 4.18
CA GLU A 350 -28.56 -12.44 4.08
C GLU A 350 -27.29 -11.57 4.06
N ASP A 351 -26.11 -12.15 4.25
CA ASP A 351 -24.87 -11.38 4.21
C ASP A 351 -24.60 -10.85 2.80
N LYS A 352 -24.22 -9.57 2.70
CA LYS A 352 -23.86 -8.90 1.45
C LYS A 352 -22.37 -8.99 1.14
N PHE A 353 -22.06 -9.07 -0.15
CA PHE A 353 -20.73 -8.93 -0.73
C PHE A 353 -20.40 -7.44 -0.98
N ASP A 354 -19.14 -7.06 -0.85
CA ASP A 354 -18.65 -5.71 -1.17
C ASP A 354 -18.63 -5.45 -2.67
N LEU A 355 -18.37 -6.52 -3.44
CA LEU A 355 -18.37 -6.55 -4.88
C LEU A 355 -18.85 -7.93 -5.35
N VAL A 356 -19.72 -7.96 -6.35
CA VAL A 356 -20.01 -9.16 -7.14
C VAL A 356 -19.54 -8.93 -8.57
N VAL A 357 -18.68 -9.80 -9.08
CA VAL A 357 -18.35 -9.87 -10.52
C VAL A 357 -19.35 -10.82 -11.16
N LYS A 358 -20.23 -10.30 -12.02
CA LYS A 358 -21.44 -10.98 -12.48
C LYS A 358 -21.38 -11.32 -13.97
N GLY A 359 -21.85 -12.51 -14.34
CA GLY A 359 -22.12 -12.92 -15.74
C GLY A 359 -20.88 -13.32 -16.56
N GLY A 360 -19.70 -13.36 -15.96
CA GLY A 360 -18.45 -13.71 -16.64
C GLY A 360 -18.25 -15.22 -16.84
N GLU A 361 -17.50 -15.58 -17.87
CA GLU A 361 -16.92 -16.92 -17.98
C GLU A 361 -15.64 -16.96 -17.15
N LEU A 362 -15.61 -17.73 -16.07
CA LEU A 362 -14.41 -17.89 -15.26
C LEU A 362 -13.47 -18.86 -15.95
N LEU A 363 -12.17 -18.57 -15.90
CA LEU A 363 -11.11 -19.49 -16.26
C LEU A 363 -10.01 -19.44 -15.19
N ASP A 364 -9.93 -20.50 -14.38
CA ASP A 364 -8.92 -20.68 -13.34
C ASP A 364 -8.23 -22.05 -13.46
N PRO A 365 -7.04 -22.10 -14.08
CA PRO A 365 -6.27 -23.33 -14.24
C PRO A 365 -5.84 -23.99 -12.92
N SER A 366 -5.78 -23.26 -11.80
CA SER A 366 -5.39 -23.86 -10.50
C SER A 366 -6.43 -24.83 -9.95
N GLN A 367 -7.66 -24.77 -10.45
CA GLN A 367 -8.78 -25.61 -10.06
C GLN A 367 -9.35 -26.44 -11.23
N ASN A 368 -8.74 -26.36 -12.41
CA ASN A 368 -9.33 -26.82 -13.67
C ASN A 368 -10.77 -26.28 -13.87
N LEU A 369 -10.99 -25.02 -13.47
CA LEU A 369 -12.30 -24.38 -13.53
C LEU A 369 -12.44 -23.59 -14.83
N ARG A 370 -13.46 -23.94 -15.62
CA ARG A 370 -13.95 -23.11 -16.73
C ARG A 370 -15.48 -23.12 -16.77
N GLY A 371 -16.10 -21.94 -16.84
CA GLY A 371 -17.55 -21.84 -17.02
C GLY A 371 -18.17 -20.54 -16.49
N LYS A 372 -19.43 -20.29 -16.86
CA LYS A 372 -20.18 -19.11 -16.44
C LYS A 372 -20.51 -19.18 -14.95
N ARG A 373 -19.97 -18.23 -14.18
CA ARG A 373 -20.15 -18.12 -12.72
C ARG A 373 -20.00 -16.67 -12.28
N ASP A 374 -20.55 -16.39 -11.11
CA ASP A 374 -20.40 -15.12 -10.41
C ASP A 374 -19.38 -15.27 -9.28
N ILE A 375 -18.63 -14.21 -9.01
CA ILE A 375 -17.67 -14.14 -7.91
C ILE A 375 -18.17 -13.14 -6.88
N GLY A 376 -18.43 -13.63 -5.67
CA GLY A 376 -18.76 -12.80 -4.51
C GLY A 376 -17.51 -12.48 -3.70
N MET A 377 -17.20 -11.19 -3.56
CA MET A 377 -16.01 -10.70 -2.85
C MET A 377 -16.39 -9.90 -1.60
N ARG A 378 -15.70 -10.15 -0.48
CA ARG A 378 -15.91 -9.42 0.77
C ARG A 378 -14.63 -9.34 1.59
N PHE A 379 -14.38 -8.19 2.22
CA PHE A 379 -13.19 -7.93 3.04
C PHE A 379 -11.87 -8.30 2.33
N GLY A 380 -11.79 -7.97 1.03
CA GLY A 380 -10.64 -8.25 0.18
C GLY A 380 -10.39 -9.72 -0.12
N ARG A 381 -11.38 -10.60 0.06
CA ARG A 381 -11.30 -12.03 -0.26
C ARG A 381 -12.46 -12.52 -1.13
N ILE A 382 -12.20 -13.57 -1.89
CA ILE A 382 -13.25 -14.33 -2.59
C ILE A 382 -13.98 -15.18 -1.55
N GLU A 383 -15.27 -14.97 -1.39
CA GLU A 383 -16.11 -15.68 -0.42
C GLU A 383 -17.08 -16.64 -1.11
N ALA A 384 -17.42 -16.39 -2.37
CA ALA A 384 -18.29 -17.27 -3.15
C ALA A 384 -17.90 -17.32 -4.63
N VAL A 385 -18.04 -18.50 -5.22
CA VAL A 385 -17.96 -18.74 -6.67
C VAL A 385 -19.15 -19.63 -7.04
N GLU A 386 -20.22 -19.02 -7.52
CA GLU A 386 -21.54 -19.67 -7.69
C GLU A 386 -22.02 -19.51 -9.13
N ALA A 387 -23.02 -20.29 -9.54
CA ALA A 387 -23.57 -20.18 -10.91
C ALA A 387 -24.26 -18.83 -11.14
N ASP A 388 -24.93 -18.30 -10.12
CA ASP A 388 -25.60 -17.01 -10.12
C ASP A 388 -25.65 -16.48 -8.68
N ILE A 389 -25.18 -15.25 -8.46
CA ILE A 389 -25.32 -14.53 -7.19
C ILE A 389 -26.34 -13.40 -7.39
N PRO A 390 -27.45 -13.37 -6.63
CA PRO A 390 -28.45 -12.31 -6.75
C PRO A 390 -27.82 -10.92 -6.55
N ALA A 391 -28.09 -9.98 -7.47
CA ALA A 391 -27.53 -8.62 -7.40
C ALA A 391 -27.89 -7.89 -6.10
N ALA A 392 -29.03 -8.23 -5.47
CA ALA A 392 -29.44 -7.70 -4.17
C ALA A 392 -28.47 -8.05 -3.01
N ARG A 393 -27.69 -9.14 -3.16
CA ARG A 393 -26.64 -9.54 -2.23
C ARG A 393 -25.32 -8.80 -2.44
N ALA A 394 -25.24 -7.86 -3.38
CA ALA A 394 -24.03 -7.07 -3.66
C ALA A 394 -24.21 -5.61 -3.23
N LEU A 395 -23.17 -5.01 -2.63
CA LEU A 395 -23.09 -3.55 -2.49
C LEU A 395 -22.73 -2.88 -3.82
N ARG A 396 -21.91 -3.54 -4.63
CA ARG A 396 -21.53 -3.12 -5.98
C ARG A 396 -21.52 -4.32 -6.92
N VAL A 397 -21.92 -4.11 -8.16
CA VAL A 397 -21.87 -5.13 -9.21
C VAL A 397 -20.90 -4.66 -10.29
N LEU A 398 -19.98 -5.54 -10.68
CA LEU A 398 -19.16 -5.41 -11.87
C LEU A 398 -19.70 -6.36 -12.93
N ASP A 399 -20.21 -5.81 -14.03
CA ASP A 399 -20.71 -6.60 -15.14
C ASP A 399 -19.56 -7.15 -16.01
N ALA A 400 -19.41 -8.47 -16.00
CA ALA A 400 -18.46 -9.23 -16.80
C ALA A 400 -19.17 -10.06 -17.88
N SER A 401 -20.43 -9.77 -18.20
CA SER A 401 -21.19 -10.49 -19.22
C SER A 401 -20.46 -10.48 -20.57
N GLY A 402 -20.35 -11.66 -21.20
CA GLY A 402 -19.65 -11.84 -22.47
C GLY A 402 -18.13 -11.70 -22.39
N ARG A 403 -17.56 -11.59 -21.18
CA ARG A 403 -16.12 -11.46 -20.93
C ARG A 403 -15.59 -12.65 -20.15
N LEU A 404 -14.27 -12.82 -20.20
CA LEU A 404 -13.55 -13.84 -19.45
C LEU A 404 -13.02 -13.24 -18.15
N VAL A 405 -13.14 -13.97 -17.05
CA VAL A 405 -12.64 -13.58 -15.73
C VAL A 405 -11.56 -14.56 -15.30
N LEU A 406 -10.35 -14.04 -15.14
CA LEU A 406 -9.16 -14.78 -14.76
C LEU A 406 -8.82 -14.50 -13.30
N PRO A 407 -8.08 -15.40 -12.61
CA PRO A 407 -7.31 -14.98 -11.44
C PRO A 407 -6.48 -13.74 -11.78
N GLY A 408 -6.29 -12.86 -10.80
CA GLY A 408 -5.51 -11.64 -11.02
C GLY A 408 -4.16 -11.95 -11.68
N LEU A 409 -3.94 -11.36 -12.87
CA LEU A 409 -2.73 -11.59 -13.66
C LEU A 409 -1.50 -11.11 -12.89
N ILE A 410 -0.41 -11.88 -13.01
CA ILE A 410 0.85 -11.68 -12.32
C ILE A 410 1.96 -11.59 -13.35
N ASP A 411 2.62 -10.43 -13.40
CA ASP A 411 3.83 -10.26 -14.19
C ASP A 411 5.07 -10.42 -13.31
N ILE A 412 5.83 -11.51 -13.49
CA ILE A 412 7.01 -11.79 -12.68
C ILE A 412 8.27 -11.03 -13.15
N HIS A 413 8.18 -10.30 -14.27
CA HIS A 413 9.29 -9.52 -14.80
C HIS A 413 8.81 -8.19 -15.35
N SER A 414 9.04 -7.13 -14.59
CA SER A 414 8.70 -5.76 -14.97
C SER A 414 9.68 -4.77 -14.37
N HIS A 415 9.76 -3.57 -14.94
CA HIS A 415 10.55 -2.47 -14.37
C HIS A 415 9.59 -1.38 -13.89
N VAL A 416 9.29 -1.42 -12.59
CA VAL A 416 8.22 -0.67 -11.94
C VAL A 416 8.71 0.22 -10.80
N TYR A 417 9.98 0.61 -10.85
CA TYR A 417 10.57 1.62 -9.95
C TYR A 417 10.77 2.96 -10.69
N PRO A 418 9.69 3.73 -10.95
CA PRO A 418 9.86 5.07 -11.49
C PRO A 418 10.69 5.92 -10.53
N TYR A 419 11.48 6.85 -11.08
CA TYR A 419 12.37 7.79 -10.35
C TYR A 419 13.62 7.17 -9.71
N GLY A 420 13.65 5.87 -9.41
CA GLY A 420 14.83 5.18 -8.90
C GLY A 420 15.57 4.33 -9.94
N SER A 421 14.84 3.75 -10.89
CA SER A 421 15.39 3.12 -12.09
C SER A 421 15.22 4.05 -13.28
N ALA A 422 16.25 4.17 -14.12
CA ALA A 422 16.19 5.03 -15.30
C ALA A 422 15.18 4.52 -16.35
N ILE A 423 14.70 3.27 -16.21
CA ILE A 423 13.74 2.64 -17.13
C ILE A 423 12.37 2.36 -16.50
N GLY A 424 12.20 2.66 -15.22
CA GLY A 424 11.00 2.28 -14.45
C GLY A 424 9.72 3.02 -14.88
N ILE A 425 8.60 2.29 -14.90
CA ILE A 425 7.26 2.81 -15.16
C ILE A 425 6.38 2.70 -13.90
N PRO A 426 5.49 3.65 -13.59
CA PRO A 426 4.49 3.45 -12.55
C PRO A 426 3.58 2.24 -12.84
N ALA A 427 3.57 1.24 -11.95
CA ALA A 427 2.83 -0.01 -12.18
C ALA A 427 1.33 0.19 -12.41
N ASP A 428 0.70 1.13 -11.69
CA ASP A 428 -0.73 1.42 -11.82
C ASP A 428 -1.12 1.96 -13.22
N GLU A 429 -0.18 2.56 -13.95
CA GLU A 429 -0.41 3.03 -15.32
C GLU A 429 -0.43 1.89 -16.34
N LEU A 430 0.18 0.75 -16.01
CA LEU A 430 0.25 -0.45 -16.86
C LEU A 430 -1.01 -1.31 -16.79
N VAL A 431 -1.81 -1.17 -15.72
CA VAL A 431 -3.00 -2.01 -15.47
C VAL A 431 -3.99 -1.99 -16.63
N GLN A 432 -4.17 -0.84 -17.29
CA GLN A 432 -5.08 -0.73 -18.44
C GLN A 432 -4.58 -1.49 -19.69
N PHE A 433 -3.28 -1.76 -19.77
CA PHE A 433 -2.64 -2.42 -20.93
C PHE A 433 -2.34 -3.89 -20.67
N GLN A 434 -2.25 -4.31 -19.41
CA GLN A 434 -1.87 -5.67 -19.04
C GLN A 434 -2.91 -6.41 -18.19
N GLY A 435 -3.85 -5.70 -17.55
CA GLY A 435 -4.80 -6.31 -16.62
C GLY A 435 -4.14 -6.91 -15.37
N THR A 436 -2.91 -6.50 -15.03
CA THR A 436 -2.14 -7.07 -13.92
C THR A 436 -2.64 -6.57 -12.57
N THR A 437 -2.69 -7.47 -11.61
CA THR A 437 -3.00 -7.17 -10.20
C THR A 437 -1.74 -7.23 -9.34
N THR A 438 -0.75 -8.02 -9.76
CA THR A 438 0.53 -8.19 -9.11
C THR A 438 1.65 -8.07 -10.13
N MET A 439 2.71 -7.35 -9.79
CA MET A 439 3.90 -7.20 -10.62
C MET A 439 5.15 -7.39 -9.76
N VAL A 440 6.24 -7.86 -10.37
CA VAL A 440 7.53 -8.02 -9.71
C VAL A 440 8.56 -7.14 -10.40
N SER A 441 9.16 -6.22 -9.64
CA SER A 441 10.30 -5.43 -10.10
C SER A 441 11.51 -6.35 -10.28
N ALA A 442 12.02 -6.45 -11.49
CA ALA A 442 13.12 -7.35 -11.86
C ALA A 442 14.49 -6.72 -11.62
N GLY A 443 14.78 -6.34 -10.37
CA GLY A 443 16.06 -5.76 -9.99
C GLY A 443 16.23 -4.30 -10.37
N ASP A 444 15.16 -3.51 -10.37
CA ASP A 444 15.29 -2.05 -10.54
C ASP A 444 16.13 -1.41 -9.44
N ALA A 445 16.01 -1.95 -8.22
CA ALA A 445 16.68 -1.45 -7.03
C ALA A 445 17.77 -2.42 -6.56
N GLY A 446 18.92 -1.88 -6.19
CA GLY A 446 19.95 -2.55 -5.42
C GLY A 446 19.89 -2.17 -3.94
N ALA A 447 20.86 -2.62 -3.15
CA ALA A 447 20.92 -2.37 -1.70
C ALA A 447 20.79 -0.87 -1.32
N ASN A 448 21.39 0.04 -2.09
CA ASN A 448 21.44 1.46 -1.73
C ASN A 448 20.12 2.21 -1.95
N ASN A 449 19.25 1.71 -2.83
CA ASN A 449 17.99 2.36 -3.18
C ASN A 449 16.75 1.49 -2.94
N PHE A 450 16.89 0.25 -2.44
CA PHE A 450 15.75 -0.61 -2.13
C PHE A 450 14.82 -0.02 -1.07
N ALA A 451 15.37 0.70 -0.08
CA ALA A 451 14.56 1.40 0.92
C ALA A 451 13.65 2.47 0.29
N ALA A 452 14.13 3.13 -0.76
CA ALA A 452 13.34 4.12 -1.50
C ALA A 452 12.30 3.45 -2.41
N PHE A 453 12.63 2.33 -3.07
CA PHE A 453 11.63 1.50 -3.76
C PHE A 453 10.49 1.11 -2.81
N ARG A 454 10.83 0.59 -1.63
CA ARG A 454 9.84 0.18 -0.62
C ARG A 454 8.96 1.34 -0.14
N ARG A 455 9.58 2.46 0.27
CA ARG A 455 8.86 3.56 0.94
C ARG A 455 8.08 4.46 -0.02
N TYR A 456 8.63 4.73 -1.19
CA TYR A 456 8.06 5.72 -2.12
C TYR A 456 7.29 5.10 -3.27
N ILE A 457 7.57 3.84 -3.63
CA ILE A 457 6.93 3.20 -4.78
C ILE A 457 5.97 2.12 -4.33
N GLN A 458 6.47 1.07 -3.66
CA GLN A 458 5.65 -0.07 -3.26
C GLN A 458 4.50 0.37 -2.34
N ALA A 459 4.76 1.26 -1.37
CA ALA A 459 3.75 1.73 -0.43
C ALA A 459 2.67 2.64 -1.06
N GLN A 460 2.97 3.29 -2.19
CA GLN A 460 2.08 4.26 -2.85
C GLN A 460 1.33 3.65 -4.06
N THR A 461 1.71 2.44 -4.46
CA THR A 461 1.15 1.76 -5.63
C THR A 461 -0.02 0.89 -5.23
N ARG A 462 -1.11 0.94 -5.99
CA ARG A 462 -2.26 0.04 -5.77
C ARG A 462 -1.91 -1.37 -6.19
N THR A 463 -1.37 -1.55 -7.40
CA THR A 463 -0.85 -2.82 -7.92
C THR A 463 0.08 -3.45 -6.90
N ARG A 464 -0.12 -4.74 -6.60
CA ARG A 464 0.72 -5.41 -5.61
C ARG A 464 2.13 -5.58 -6.15
N LEU A 465 3.12 -5.00 -5.49
CA LEU A 465 4.51 -5.07 -5.92
C LEU A 465 5.36 -5.97 -5.01
N TYR A 466 6.12 -6.85 -5.66
CA TYR A 466 7.28 -7.56 -5.11
C TYR A 466 8.53 -7.18 -5.89
N ALA A 467 9.71 -7.60 -5.44
CA ALA A 467 10.94 -7.29 -6.15
C ALA A 467 12.01 -8.39 -6.03
N PHE A 468 12.82 -8.52 -7.07
CA PHE A 468 14.18 -9.01 -6.94
C PHE A 468 15.09 -7.83 -6.57
N VAL A 469 16.05 -8.04 -5.67
CA VAL A 469 17.09 -7.05 -5.34
C VAL A 469 18.23 -7.22 -6.33
N HIS A 470 18.66 -6.17 -6.99
CA HIS A 470 19.80 -6.23 -7.91
C HIS A 470 21.10 -6.48 -7.15
N ILE A 471 21.99 -7.30 -7.72
CA ILE A 471 23.33 -7.53 -7.15
C ILE A 471 24.21 -6.27 -7.21
N ALA A 472 23.99 -5.41 -8.21
CA ALA A 472 24.57 -4.07 -8.23
C ALA A 472 23.87 -3.19 -7.18
N ASN A 473 24.61 -2.58 -6.25
CA ASN A 473 24.04 -1.79 -5.15
C ASN A 473 23.20 -0.59 -5.62
N ILE A 474 23.45 -0.06 -6.82
CA ILE A 474 22.69 1.03 -7.47
C ILE A 474 21.45 0.53 -8.23
N GLY A 475 21.26 -0.77 -8.42
CA GLY A 475 20.21 -1.29 -9.30
C GLY A 475 20.36 -0.75 -10.72
N LEU A 476 19.24 -0.34 -11.33
CA LEU A 476 19.20 0.14 -12.72
C LEU A 476 19.13 1.68 -12.82
N SER A 477 19.62 2.40 -11.80
CA SER A 477 19.68 3.86 -11.83
C SER A 477 20.59 4.40 -12.94
N GLY A 478 21.63 3.64 -13.33
CA GLY A 478 22.64 4.05 -14.31
C GLY A 478 22.24 3.86 -15.78
N PHE A 479 21.17 3.10 -16.07
CA PHE A 479 20.82 2.76 -17.45
C PHE A 479 20.71 4.01 -18.35
N PRO A 480 21.27 4.01 -19.57
CA PRO A 480 21.80 2.85 -20.31
C PRO A 480 23.23 2.42 -19.95
N GLU A 481 23.92 3.11 -19.04
CA GLU A 481 25.23 2.68 -18.60
C GLU A 481 25.13 1.35 -17.81
N PRO A 482 25.92 0.34 -18.19
CA PRO A 482 25.85 -0.99 -17.59
C PRO A 482 26.34 -1.00 -16.14
N GLU A 483 25.44 -1.35 -15.23
CA GLU A 483 25.66 -1.31 -13.78
C GLU A 483 26.67 -2.34 -13.25
N LEU A 484 27.04 -3.35 -14.04
CA LEU A 484 28.03 -4.37 -13.68
C LEU A 484 29.32 -4.31 -14.53
N TYR A 485 29.48 -3.29 -15.37
CA TYR A 485 30.72 -3.09 -16.12
C TYR A 485 31.87 -2.72 -15.18
N HIS A 486 31.54 -1.96 -14.14
CA HIS A 486 32.39 -1.78 -12.97
C HIS A 486 31.93 -2.72 -11.85
N LEU A 487 32.67 -3.80 -11.63
CA LEU A 487 32.39 -4.77 -10.56
C LEU A 487 32.41 -4.16 -9.15
N GLY A 488 32.94 -2.94 -8.98
CA GLY A 488 32.83 -2.19 -7.73
C GLY A 488 31.39 -1.84 -7.32
N PHE A 489 30.41 -1.96 -8.22
CA PHE A 489 28.98 -1.88 -7.86
C PHE A 489 28.39 -3.24 -7.43
N ALA A 490 29.05 -4.37 -7.69
CA ALA A 490 28.57 -5.69 -7.34
C ALA A 490 28.80 -5.97 -5.85
N HIS A 491 27.72 -5.99 -5.08
CA HIS A 491 27.73 -6.11 -3.61
C HIS A 491 26.83 -7.28 -3.17
N PRO A 492 27.27 -8.54 -3.37
CA PRO A 492 26.44 -9.72 -3.12
C PRO A 492 26.05 -9.90 -1.65
N GLU A 493 26.92 -9.53 -0.71
CA GLU A 493 26.64 -9.64 0.72
C GLU A 493 25.54 -8.65 1.15
N GLU A 494 25.65 -7.38 0.75
CA GLU A 494 24.67 -6.34 1.02
C GLU A 494 23.35 -6.59 0.29
N CYS A 495 23.42 -7.14 -0.93
CA CYS A 495 22.25 -7.61 -1.66
C CYS A 495 21.52 -8.70 -0.85
N GLY A 496 22.26 -9.71 -0.36
CA GLY A 496 21.72 -10.77 0.49
C GLY A 496 21.10 -10.26 1.79
N LYS A 497 21.75 -9.32 2.48
CA LYS A 497 21.20 -8.64 3.67
C LYS A 497 19.91 -7.89 3.33
N THR A 498 19.89 -7.14 2.23
CA THR A 498 18.70 -6.40 1.79
C THR A 498 17.51 -7.33 1.51
N VAL A 499 17.76 -8.49 0.88
CA VAL A 499 16.72 -9.52 0.67
C VAL A 499 16.20 -10.03 2.02
N ALA A 500 17.09 -10.35 2.96
CA ALA A 500 16.71 -10.88 4.27
C ALA A 500 15.92 -9.85 5.11
N GLU A 501 16.34 -8.59 5.13
CA GLU A 501 15.69 -7.50 5.86
C GLU A 501 14.33 -7.11 5.28
N ASN A 502 14.09 -7.44 4.00
CA ASN A 502 12.85 -7.12 3.28
C ASN A 502 12.13 -8.38 2.79
N ALA A 503 12.24 -9.50 3.52
CA ALA A 503 11.74 -10.80 3.08
C ALA A 503 10.22 -10.84 2.76
N ASP A 504 9.45 -9.88 3.27
CA ASP A 504 8.03 -9.70 2.97
C ASP A 504 7.76 -9.23 1.52
N ILE A 505 8.69 -8.49 0.91
CA ILE A 505 8.56 -7.98 -0.48
C ILE A 505 9.67 -8.45 -1.43
N ALA A 506 10.86 -8.72 -0.93
CA ALA A 506 12.00 -9.20 -1.70
C ALA A 506 11.89 -10.72 -1.90
N ILE A 507 11.85 -11.17 -3.16
CA ILE A 507 11.66 -12.59 -3.52
C ILE A 507 12.93 -13.29 -3.99
N GLY A 508 14.01 -12.54 -4.17
CA GLY A 508 15.31 -13.07 -4.57
C GLY A 508 16.27 -11.99 -5.02
N VAL A 509 17.35 -12.42 -5.67
CA VAL A 509 18.39 -11.58 -6.26
C VAL A 509 18.22 -11.52 -7.78
N LYS A 510 18.40 -10.35 -8.39
CA LYS A 510 18.50 -10.18 -9.84
C LYS A 510 19.97 -10.03 -10.22
N VAL A 511 20.37 -10.74 -11.27
CA VAL A 511 21.63 -10.53 -11.96
C VAL A 511 21.41 -10.47 -13.47
N ARG A 512 22.17 -9.61 -14.16
CA ARG A 512 22.11 -9.42 -15.61
C ARG A 512 23.42 -9.85 -16.25
N MET A 513 23.40 -11.04 -16.84
CA MET A 513 24.57 -11.68 -17.45
C MET A 513 24.52 -11.54 -18.98
N SER A 514 25.15 -10.47 -19.47
CA SER A 514 25.33 -10.20 -20.89
C SER A 514 26.62 -9.41 -21.10
N GLU A 515 27.27 -9.55 -22.24
CA GLU A 515 28.57 -8.94 -22.55
C GLU A 515 28.53 -7.41 -22.50
N ASN A 516 27.37 -6.82 -22.78
CA ASN A 516 27.11 -5.40 -22.64
C ASN A 516 26.82 -4.96 -21.19
N VAL A 517 26.80 -5.88 -20.22
CA VAL A 517 26.51 -5.60 -18.79
C VAL A 517 27.65 -6.05 -17.87
N ILE A 518 28.35 -7.16 -18.16
CA ILE A 518 29.40 -7.75 -17.32
C ILE A 518 30.75 -7.93 -18.05
N ASN A 519 31.86 -7.80 -17.31
CA ASN A 519 33.22 -8.14 -17.77
C ASN A 519 33.70 -9.50 -17.19
N GLN A 520 33.14 -10.62 -17.67
CA GLN A 520 33.58 -12.02 -17.42
C GLN A 520 33.43 -12.61 -15.99
N ALA A 521 32.56 -12.10 -15.12
CA ALA A 521 32.40 -12.63 -13.75
C ALA A 521 31.19 -13.60 -13.56
N GLY A 522 31.33 -14.54 -12.61
CA GLY A 522 30.34 -15.58 -12.29
C GLY A 522 29.23 -15.16 -11.30
N ILE A 523 28.30 -16.09 -11.02
CA ILE A 523 27.14 -15.89 -10.12
C ILE A 523 27.47 -16.39 -8.71
N GLU A 524 27.49 -15.50 -7.72
CA GLU A 524 27.38 -15.87 -6.30
C GLU A 524 26.18 -15.16 -5.67
N GLY A 525 25.01 -15.78 -5.79
CA GLY A 525 23.87 -15.43 -4.95
C GLY A 525 23.99 -16.23 -3.66
N GLY A 526 23.90 -15.55 -2.50
CA GLY A 526 23.67 -16.25 -1.22
C GLY A 526 22.43 -17.16 -1.28
N GLY A 527 22.04 -17.81 -0.17
CA GLY A 527 20.95 -18.81 -0.14
C GLY A 527 19.56 -18.41 -0.68
N ALA A 528 19.37 -17.19 -1.20
CA ALA A 528 18.17 -16.72 -1.88
C ALA A 528 18.06 -17.19 -3.34
N ARG A 529 16.84 -17.20 -3.89
CA ARG A 529 16.56 -17.47 -5.31
C ARG A 529 17.18 -16.41 -6.21
N VAL A 530 17.71 -16.81 -7.35
CA VAL A 530 18.25 -15.90 -8.37
C VAL A 530 17.32 -15.82 -9.58
N MET A 531 17.09 -14.61 -10.08
CA MET A 531 16.62 -14.37 -11.45
C MET A 531 17.82 -13.90 -12.28
N CYS A 532 18.25 -14.73 -13.22
CA CYS A 532 19.33 -14.46 -14.15
C CYS A 532 18.76 -13.99 -15.49
N HIS A 533 18.99 -12.73 -15.81
CA HIS A 533 18.84 -12.22 -17.18
C HIS A 533 20.02 -12.73 -18.01
N ILE A 534 19.72 -13.27 -19.18
CA ILE A 534 20.73 -13.61 -20.18
C ILE A 534 20.60 -12.71 -21.41
N GLY A 535 21.76 -12.25 -21.90
CA GLY A 535 21.92 -11.66 -23.21
C GLY A 535 23.15 -12.27 -23.90
N GLY A 536 23.53 -11.75 -25.07
CA GLY A 536 24.70 -12.23 -25.78
C GLY A 536 25.95 -12.15 -24.90
N VAL A 537 26.64 -13.27 -24.68
CA VAL A 537 27.87 -13.38 -23.87
C VAL A 537 29.10 -13.61 -24.75
N ALA A 538 30.30 -13.39 -24.23
CA ALA A 538 31.53 -13.44 -25.03
C ALA A 538 31.76 -14.79 -25.74
N THR A 539 31.45 -15.92 -25.08
CA THR A 539 31.68 -17.28 -25.61
C THR A 539 30.51 -18.24 -25.31
N PRO A 540 30.28 -19.27 -26.16
CA PRO A 540 29.27 -20.29 -25.88
C PRO A 540 29.57 -21.08 -24.59
N ALA A 541 30.85 -21.30 -24.28
CA ALA A 541 31.28 -21.96 -23.05
C ALA A 541 30.81 -21.19 -21.81
N LEU A 542 30.93 -19.86 -21.81
CA LEU A 542 30.45 -19.01 -20.71
C LEU A 542 28.92 -19.09 -20.56
N MET A 543 28.16 -19.14 -21.67
CA MET A 543 26.71 -19.38 -21.60
C MET A 543 26.41 -20.73 -20.94
N GLY A 544 27.15 -21.79 -21.31
CA GLY A 544 27.05 -23.11 -20.69
C GLY A 544 27.36 -23.08 -19.19
N GLU A 545 28.41 -22.37 -18.76
CA GLU A 545 28.79 -22.20 -17.35
C GLU A 545 27.69 -21.46 -16.55
N ILE A 546 27.14 -20.38 -17.10
CA ILE A 546 26.00 -19.66 -16.49
C ILE A 546 24.83 -20.62 -16.28
N LEU A 547 24.44 -21.35 -17.34
CA LEU A 547 23.33 -22.30 -17.29
C LEU A 547 23.58 -23.44 -16.28
N ASN A 548 24.82 -23.92 -16.15
CA ASN A 548 25.19 -24.97 -15.20
C ASN A 548 25.19 -24.48 -13.74
N THR A 549 25.43 -23.20 -13.51
CA THR A 549 25.44 -22.60 -12.17
C THR A 549 24.03 -22.43 -11.58
N LEU A 550 23.01 -22.26 -12.43
CA LEU A 550 21.62 -22.08 -11.98
C LEU A 550 21.07 -23.34 -11.27
N ARG A 551 20.47 -23.14 -10.10
CA ARG A 551 19.94 -24.21 -9.24
C ARG A 551 18.45 -24.42 -9.48
N GLN A 552 17.91 -25.50 -8.92
CA GLN A 552 16.47 -25.74 -8.92
C GLN A 552 15.72 -24.53 -8.33
N GLY A 553 14.71 -24.04 -9.06
CA GLY A 553 13.89 -22.90 -8.65
C GLY A 553 14.50 -21.53 -8.91
N ASP A 554 15.75 -21.43 -9.38
CA ASP A 554 16.27 -20.19 -9.96
C ASP A 554 15.57 -19.92 -11.31
N ILE A 555 15.50 -18.66 -11.72
CA ILE A 555 14.75 -18.20 -12.88
C ILE A 555 15.73 -17.74 -13.97
N LEU A 556 15.69 -18.37 -15.14
CA LEU A 556 16.33 -17.91 -16.36
C LEU A 556 15.34 -17.08 -17.15
N THR A 557 15.50 -15.76 -17.16
CA THR A 557 14.64 -14.86 -17.95
C THR A 557 15.29 -14.45 -19.26
N HIS A 558 14.48 -14.04 -20.23
CA HIS A 558 14.90 -13.83 -21.62
C HIS A 558 15.31 -15.15 -22.27
N CYS A 559 14.67 -16.25 -21.85
CA CYS A 559 15.04 -17.58 -22.30
C CYS A 559 14.95 -17.72 -23.83
N TYR A 560 14.13 -16.91 -24.50
CA TYR A 560 14.01 -16.89 -25.96
C TYR A 560 14.59 -15.66 -26.64
N SER A 561 15.60 -15.03 -26.04
CA SER A 561 16.30 -13.92 -26.68
C SER A 561 17.12 -14.39 -27.89
N GLY A 562 16.84 -13.79 -29.03
CA GLY A 562 17.64 -13.90 -30.27
C GLY A 562 18.68 -12.79 -30.42
N PHE A 563 19.00 -12.07 -29.34
CA PHE A 563 20.07 -11.07 -29.38
C PHE A 563 21.44 -11.78 -29.40
N PRO A 564 22.28 -11.56 -30.43
CA PRO A 564 23.57 -12.22 -30.49
C PRO A 564 24.57 -11.58 -29.53
N ASN A 565 25.71 -12.23 -29.31
CA ASN A 565 26.85 -11.57 -28.65
C ASN A 565 27.38 -10.35 -29.43
N LEU A 566 28.27 -9.56 -28.83
CA LEU A 566 28.76 -8.32 -29.48
C LEU A 566 29.47 -8.58 -30.82
N ALA A 567 30.07 -9.77 -30.97
CA ALA A 567 30.69 -10.21 -32.22
C ALA A 567 29.68 -10.73 -33.27
N GLY A 568 28.38 -10.81 -32.96
CA GLY A 568 27.35 -11.28 -33.89
C GLY A 568 27.41 -12.76 -34.24
N ARG A 569 28.13 -13.58 -33.45
CA ARG A 569 28.49 -14.96 -33.80
C ARG A 569 27.46 -16.01 -33.40
N PHE A 570 26.78 -15.83 -32.28
CA PHE A 570 25.82 -16.81 -31.77
C PHE A 570 24.78 -16.13 -30.86
N THR A 571 23.61 -16.77 -30.74
CA THR A 571 22.50 -16.42 -29.84
C THR A 571 22.58 -17.23 -28.54
N ASN A 572 21.69 -17.00 -27.58
CA ASN A 572 21.85 -17.52 -26.22
C ASN A 572 21.68 -19.05 -26.10
N ILE A 573 20.48 -19.52 -25.74
CA ILE A 573 20.26 -20.95 -25.45
C ILE A 573 20.03 -21.80 -26.70
N VAL A 574 19.68 -21.18 -27.82
CA VAL A 574 19.59 -21.82 -29.14
C VAL A 574 20.67 -21.21 -30.00
N GLN A 575 21.46 -22.03 -30.68
CA GLN A 575 22.51 -21.62 -31.60
C GLN A 575 22.35 -22.41 -32.90
N ASP A 576 22.27 -21.72 -34.03
CA ASP A 576 22.02 -22.33 -35.35
C ASP A 576 20.80 -23.28 -35.36
N GLY A 577 19.72 -22.88 -34.68
CA GLY A 577 18.49 -23.65 -34.54
C GLY A 577 18.57 -24.85 -33.58
N LYS A 578 19.72 -25.10 -32.93
CA LYS A 578 19.90 -26.18 -31.96
C LYS A 578 19.91 -25.66 -30.53
N LEU A 579 19.12 -26.29 -29.67
CA LEU A 579 19.11 -26.01 -28.24
C LEU A 579 20.43 -26.52 -27.61
N MET A 580 21.07 -25.67 -26.81
CA MET A 580 22.27 -26.06 -26.07
C MET A 580 21.98 -27.22 -25.10
N PRO A 581 22.85 -28.24 -25.00
CA PRO A 581 22.69 -29.32 -24.04
C PRO A 581 22.57 -28.83 -22.59
N GLU A 582 23.30 -27.79 -22.22
CA GLU A 582 23.30 -27.17 -20.89
C GLU A 582 21.95 -26.48 -20.59
N ALA A 583 21.29 -25.92 -21.60
CA ALA A 583 19.96 -25.33 -21.45
C ALA A 583 18.90 -26.40 -21.20
N LEU A 584 18.97 -27.52 -21.93
CA LEU A 584 18.09 -28.65 -21.67
C LEU A 584 18.37 -29.28 -20.31
N ALA A 585 19.64 -29.39 -19.91
CA ALA A 585 20.04 -29.90 -18.61
C ALA A 585 19.57 -28.99 -17.46
N SER A 586 19.66 -27.67 -17.60
CA SER A 586 19.19 -26.71 -16.59
C SER A 586 17.66 -26.76 -16.45
N LYS A 587 16.94 -26.85 -17.57
CA LYS A 587 15.49 -27.07 -17.56
C LYS A 587 15.11 -28.35 -16.82
N LYS A 588 15.76 -29.48 -17.13
CA LYS A 588 15.53 -30.77 -16.45
C LYS A 588 15.87 -30.73 -14.97
N ARG A 589 16.87 -29.93 -14.57
CA ARG A 589 17.24 -29.70 -13.17
C ARG A 589 16.20 -28.87 -12.39
N GLY A 590 15.23 -28.26 -13.09
CA GLY A 590 14.16 -27.46 -12.48
C GLY A 590 14.48 -25.97 -12.40
N VAL A 591 15.36 -25.46 -13.27
CA VAL A 591 15.47 -24.02 -13.53
C VAL A 591 14.20 -23.56 -14.26
N ILE A 592 13.63 -22.46 -13.78
CA ILE A 592 12.40 -21.88 -14.31
C ILE A 592 12.73 -21.03 -15.53
N PHE A 593 12.13 -21.34 -16.67
CA PHE A 593 12.30 -20.58 -17.90
C PHE A 593 11.21 -19.51 -17.98
N ASP A 594 11.62 -18.25 -17.84
CA ASP A 594 10.75 -17.09 -17.90
C ASP A 594 10.96 -16.33 -19.22
N ILE A 595 9.86 -15.86 -19.83
CA ILE A 595 9.94 -15.19 -21.13
C ILE A 595 10.71 -13.88 -21.05
N GLY A 596 10.33 -12.96 -20.17
CA GLY A 596 10.89 -11.61 -20.10
C GLY A 596 10.94 -10.96 -21.48
N HIS A 597 9.80 -10.74 -22.13
CA HIS A 597 9.80 -10.42 -23.55
C HIS A 597 10.65 -9.20 -23.91
N GLY A 598 10.44 -8.09 -23.18
CA GLY A 598 11.22 -6.88 -23.28
C GLY A 598 11.13 -6.20 -24.65
N GLY A 599 11.99 -5.20 -24.84
CA GLY A 599 12.17 -4.55 -26.15
C GLY A 599 13.16 -5.27 -27.07
N GLY A 600 13.94 -6.21 -26.52
CA GLY A 600 15.07 -6.84 -27.22
C GLY A 600 15.27 -8.34 -26.96
N SER A 601 14.37 -9.00 -26.21
CA SER A 601 14.67 -10.27 -25.55
C SER A 601 13.77 -11.44 -25.97
N PHE A 602 13.06 -11.32 -27.10
CA PHE A 602 12.19 -12.39 -27.60
C PHE A 602 12.29 -12.52 -29.12
N ASP A 603 12.62 -13.72 -29.58
CA ASP A 603 12.71 -14.10 -30.98
C ASP A 603 11.89 -15.38 -31.22
N PHE A 604 10.96 -15.33 -32.17
CA PHE A 604 10.10 -16.46 -32.55
C PHE A 604 10.91 -17.67 -33.00
N THR A 605 12.01 -17.47 -33.74
CA THR A 605 12.84 -18.56 -34.25
C THR A 605 13.56 -19.31 -33.14
N VAL A 606 13.99 -18.59 -32.10
CA VAL A 606 14.57 -19.17 -30.88
C VAL A 606 13.50 -19.88 -30.06
N ALA A 607 12.34 -19.26 -29.86
CA ALA A 607 11.24 -19.83 -29.11
C ALA A 607 10.76 -21.16 -29.71
N GLU A 608 10.50 -21.21 -31.01
CA GLU A 608 10.05 -22.41 -31.72
C GLU A 608 11.07 -23.54 -31.61
N ALA A 609 12.35 -23.24 -31.87
CA ALA A 609 13.43 -24.23 -31.78
C ALA A 609 13.60 -24.79 -30.36
N ALA A 610 13.59 -23.92 -29.34
CA ALA A 610 13.73 -24.34 -27.95
C ALA A 610 12.56 -25.22 -27.49
N MET A 611 11.33 -24.84 -27.83
CA MET A 611 10.13 -25.60 -27.47
C MET A 611 10.10 -26.98 -28.14
N GLN A 612 10.43 -27.05 -29.44
CA GLN A 612 10.51 -28.32 -30.17
C GLN A 612 11.57 -29.27 -29.59
N GLN A 613 12.60 -28.73 -28.94
CA GLN A 613 13.70 -29.48 -28.33
C GLN A 613 13.54 -29.68 -26.81
N GLY A 614 12.35 -29.45 -26.25
CA GLY A 614 12.01 -29.79 -24.87
C GLY A 614 12.27 -28.69 -23.84
N ALA A 615 12.52 -27.45 -24.26
CA ALA A 615 12.73 -26.29 -23.39
C ALA A 615 11.58 -25.27 -23.51
N ALA A 616 10.35 -25.71 -23.24
CA ALA A 616 9.16 -24.84 -23.16
C ALA A 616 9.22 -23.88 -21.95
N PRO A 617 8.54 -22.71 -21.98
CA PRO A 617 8.59 -21.77 -20.88
C PRO A 617 7.72 -22.24 -19.72
N ASP A 618 8.09 -21.85 -18.50
CA ASP A 618 7.28 -22.10 -17.29
C ASP A 618 6.40 -20.89 -16.95
N THR A 619 6.89 -19.68 -17.21
CA THR A 619 6.19 -18.42 -16.97
C THR A 619 6.23 -17.52 -18.19
N ILE A 620 5.14 -16.79 -18.39
CA ILE A 620 5.07 -15.70 -19.38
C ILE A 620 5.15 -14.39 -18.61
N SER A 621 6.09 -13.54 -18.98
CA SER A 621 6.33 -12.23 -18.37
C SER A 621 6.72 -11.22 -19.44
N SER A 622 6.56 -9.95 -19.13
CA SER A 622 6.58 -8.92 -20.16
C SER A 622 7.91 -8.19 -20.28
N ASP A 623 8.68 -8.03 -19.19
CA ASP A 623 9.84 -7.14 -19.13
C ASP A 623 9.49 -5.72 -19.65
N ILE A 624 8.35 -5.22 -19.17
CA ILE A 624 7.86 -3.88 -19.52
C ILE A 624 8.67 -2.81 -18.81
N HIS A 625 9.11 -1.82 -19.58
CA HIS A 625 9.85 -0.64 -19.15
C HIS A 625 9.65 0.49 -20.18
N VAL A 626 10.04 1.73 -19.85
CA VAL A 626 9.69 2.94 -20.65
C VAL A 626 10.07 2.84 -22.13
N PHE A 627 11.14 2.11 -22.44
CA PHE A 627 11.57 1.87 -23.82
C PHE A 627 10.85 0.69 -24.46
N SER A 628 10.69 -0.43 -23.75
CA SER A 628 10.12 -1.64 -24.32
C SER A 628 8.64 -1.49 -24.67
N GLY A 629 7.87 -0.73 -23.87
CA GLY A 629 6.45 -0.46 -24.12
C GLY A 629 6.15 0.26 -25.44
N ASN A 630 7.16 0.90 -26.04
CA ASN A 630 7.08 1.58 -27.33
C ASN A 630 7.67 0.76 -28.49
N SER A 631 8.15 -0.45 -28.22
CA SER A 631 8.68 -1.32 -29.27
C SER A 631 7.56 -1.95 -30.12
N PRO A 632 7.80 -2.29 -31.39
CA PRO A 632 6.85 -3.03 -32.23
C PRO A 632 6.43 -4.37 -31.61
N GLY A 633 7.26 -4.92 -30.73
CA GLY A 633 6.99 -6.15 -29.99
C GLY A 633 5.86 -6.03 -28.97
N MET A 634 5.44 -4.82 -28.58
CA MET A 634 4.36 -4.58 -27.61
C MET A 634 4.42 -5.51 -26.39
N PRO A 635 5.45 -5.43 -25.54
CA PRO A 635 5.72 -6.35 -24.43
C PRO A 635 4.81 -6.07 -23.23
N TYR A 636 3.50 -6.10 -23.46
CA TYR A 636 2.45 -6.09 -22.44
C TYR A 636 2.04 -7.53 -22.15
N LEU A 637 1.88 -7.90 -20.88
CA LEU A 637 1.68 -9.31 -20.49
C LEU A 637 0.60 -10.04 -21.32
N THR A 638 -0.58 -9.45 -21.49
CA THR A 638 -1.69 -10.05 -22.28
C THR A 638 -1.34 -10.17 -23.77
N TRP A 639 -0.53 -9.26 -24.31
CA TRP A 639 -0.04 -9.34 -25.68
C TRP A 639 0.97 -10.48 -25.83
N VAL A 640 1.89 -10.63 -24.87
CA VAL A 640 2.85 -11.74 -24.85
C VAL A 640 2.12 -13.08 -24.71
N MET A 641 1.12 -13.19 -23.83
CA MET A 641 0.24 -14.37 -23.75
C MET A 641 -0.41 -14.70 -25.10
N SER A 642 -0.85 -13.68 -25.84
CA SER A 642 -1.45 -13.85 -27.18
C SER A 642 -0.46 -14.36 -28.22
N LYS A 643 0.81 -13.96 -28.14
CA LYS A 643 1.89 -14.54 -28.98
C LYS A 643 2.05 -16.03 -28.72
N PHE A 644 1.99 -16.47 -27.47
CA PHE A 644 2.06 -17.89 -27.12
C PHE A 644 0.82 -18.66 -27.58
N MET A 645 -0.36 -18.04 -27.61
CA MET A 645 -1.53 -18.64 -28.26
C MET A 645 -1.29 -18.85 -29.77
N ALA A 646 -0.66 -17.90 -30.46
CA ALA A 646 -0.28 -18.06 -31.86
C ALA A 646 0.80 -19.14 -32.09
N LEU A 647 1.64 -19.40 -31.08
CA LEU A 647 2.63 -20.48 -31.06
C LEU A 647 2.06 -21.86 -30.65
N GLY A 648 0.73 -21.97 -30.49
CA GLY A 648 0.05 -23.24 -30.26
C GLY A 648 -0.29 -23.55 -28.80
N PHE A 649 -0.06 -22.63 -27.86
CA PHE A 649 -0.53 -22.80 -26.49
C PHE A 649 -2.03 -22.53 -26.39
N THR A 650 -2.70 -23.31 -25.58
CA THR A 650 -4.11 -23.07 -25.20
C THR A 650 -4.22 -21.84 -24.29
N LEU A 651 -5.42 -21.26 -24.24
CA LEU A 651 -5.72 -20.14 -23.36
C LEU A 651 -5.48 -20.52 -21.88
N GLU A 652 -5.90 -21.72 -21.49
CA GLU A 652 -5.68 -22.33 -20.18
C GLU A 652 -4.18 -22.36 -19.81
N GLN A 653 -3.32 -22.76 -20.75
CA GLN A 653 -1.88 -22.82 -20.53
C GLN A 653 -1.26 -21.42 -20.36
N VAL A 654 -1.60 -20.45 -21.21
CA VAL A 654 -1.04 -19.10 -21.07
C VAL A 654 -1.53 -18.40 -19.82
N VAL A 655 -2.80 -18.60 -19.43
CA VAL A 655 -3.34 -18.10 -18.15
C VAL A 655 -2.60 -18.75 -16.99
N ARG A 656 -2.35 -20.07 -17.05
CA ARG A 656 -1.61 -20.80 -16.01
C ARG A 656 -0.20 -20.20 -15.81
N MET A 657 0.50 -19.92 -16.91
CA MET A 657 1.85 -19.33 -16.92
C MET A 657 1.91 -17.86 -16.47
N ALA A 658 0.77 -17.18 -16.37
CA ALA A 658 0.63 -15.78 -15.94
C ALA A 658 -0.16 -15.61 -14.62
N THR A 659 -0.52 -16.70 -13.93
CA THR A 659 -1.28 -16.68 -12.67
C THR A 659 -0.70 -17.64 -11.62
N VAL A 660 -1.14 -18.89 -11.60
CA VAL A 660 -0.81 -19.85 -10.55
C VAL A 660 0.68 -20.25 -10.55
N VAL A 661 1.36 -20.31 -11.70
CA VAL A 661 2.82 -20.58 -11.73
C VAL A 661 3.60 -19.43 -11.09
N PRO A 662 3.51 -18.17 -11.58
CA PRO A 662 4.24 -17.06 -10.97
C PRO A 662 3.80 -16.80 -9.51
N ALA A 663 2.54 -17.04 -9.14
CA ALA A 663 2.10 -16.98 -7.74
C ALA A 663 2.87 -17.96 -6.84
N GLY A 664 3.09 -19.20 -7.31
CA GLY A 664 3.89 -20.20 -6.62
C GLY A 664 5.38 -19.84 -6.52
N LEU A 665 5.91 -19.09 -7.49
CA LEU A 665 7.29 -18.59 -7.45
C LEU A 665 7.42 -17.43 -6.45
N ILE A 666 6.50 -16.47 -6.47
CA ILE A 666 6.46 -15.36 -5.53
C ILE A 666 6.31 -15.90 -4.10
N ASN A 667 5.35 -16.80 -3.87
CA ASN A 667 5.10 -17.45 -2.59
C ASN A 667 5.09 -16.47 -1.39
N ARG A 668 4.31 -15.39 -1.49
CA ARG A 668 4.16 -14.37 -0.43
C ARG A 668 2.74 -14.27 0.12
N LEU A 669 1.74 -14.66 -0.67
CA LEU A 669 0.34 -14.68 -0.26
C LEU A 669 -0.27 -16.05 -0.54
N PRO A 670 -0.90 -16.70 0.47
CA PRO A 670 -1.63 -17.93 0.25
C PRO A 670 -2.74 -17.73 -0.78
N LYS A 671 -2.89 -18.70 -1.70
CA LYS A 671 -3.92 -18.69 -2.75
C LYS A 671 -3.87 -17.45 -3.67
N LEU A 672 -2.70 -16.86 -3.89
CA LEU A 672 -2.54 -15.91 -4.99
C LEU A 672 -2.61 -16.64 -6.34
N GLY A 673 -3.08 -15.96 -7.40
CA GLY A 673 -3.17 -16.55 -8.74
C GLY A 673 -4.27 -17.61 -8.90
N THR A 674 -5.31 -17.57 -8.05
CA THR A 674 -6.49 -18.43 -8.14
C THR A 674 -7.77 -17.65 -7.80
N LEU A 675 -8.92 -18.13 -8.29
CA LEU A 675 -10.26 -17.67 -7.93
C LEU A 675 -10.91 -18.52 -6.82
N GLN A 676 -10.15 -19.37 -6.12
CA GLN A 676 -10.66 -20.20 -5.02
C GLN A 676 -11.31 -19.37 -3.92
N VAL A 677 -12.37 -19.90 -3.31
CA VAL A 677 -12.89 -19.35 -2.06
C VAL A 677 -11.77 -19.30 -1.00
N GLY A 678 -11.69 -18.15 -0.32
CA GLY A 678 -10.65 -17.78 0.63
C GLY A 678 -9.42 -17.10 0.02
N ALA A 679 -9.25 -17.09 -1.31
CA ALA A 679 -8.18 -16.37 -1.99
C ALA A 679 -8.32 -14.84 -1.83
N PRO A 680 -7.23 -14.06 -2.01
CA PRO A 680 -7.34 -12.62 -2.22
C PRO A 680 -8.35 -12.31 -3.33
N ALA A 681 -9.15 -11.26 -3.15
CA ALA A 681 -10.16 -10.82 -4.11
C ALA A 681 -9.53 -10.11 -5.32
N ASP A 682 -8.72 -10.86 -6.05
CA ASP A 682 -7.96 -10.37 -7.20
C ASP A 682 -8.41 -11.09 -8.46
N CYS A 683 -8.91 -10.34 -9.45
CA CYS A 683 -9.28 -10.91 -10.75
C CYS A 683 -9.00 -9.94 -11.89
N SER A 684 -8.74 -10.50 -13.06
CA SER A 684 -8.55 -9.75 -14.30
C SER A 684 -9.67 -10.10 -15.26
N VAL A 685 -10.44 -9.09 -15.68
CA VAL A 685 -11.49 -9.23 -16.68
C VAL A 685 -10.88 -8.89 -18.04
N VAL A 686 -10.99 -9.83 -18.97
CA VAL A 686 -10.41 -9.73 -20.31
C VAL A 686 -11.43 -10.11 -21.37
N GLU A 687 -11.18 -9.64 -22.59
CA GLU A 687 -11.92 -10.00 -23.79
C GLU A 687 -10.98 -10.77 -24.72
N ILE A 688 -11.46 -11.87 -25.31
CA ILE A 688 -10.75 -12.57 -26.38
C ILE A 688 -11.25 -12.01 -27.70
N VAL A 689 -10.48 -11.11 -28.30
CA VAL A 689 -10.84 -10.47 -29.56
C VAL A 689 -10.51 -11.43 -30.70
N GLN A 690 -11.53 -11.88 -31.42
CA GLN A 690 -11.39 -12.76 -32.58
C GLN A 690 -11.07 -11.97 -33.84
N GLY A 691 -10.19 -12.51 -34.68
CA GLY A 691 -9.82 -11.92 -35.96
C GLY A 691 -8.35 -12.11 -36.31
N PRO A 692 -7.98 -11.92 -37.59
CA PRO A 692 -6.58 -11.96 -38.00
C PRO A 692 -5.79 -10.89 -37.24
N VAL A 693 -4.67 -11.30 -36.64
CA VAL A 693 -3.74 -10.41 -35.94
C VAL A 693 -2.32 -10.80 -36.32
N GLU A 694 -1.45 -9.83 -36.55
CA GLU A 694 -0.03 -10.08 -36.80
C GLU A 694 0.75 -9.74 -35.53
N PHE A 695 1.55 -10.70 -35.05
CA PHE A 695 2.47 -10.50 -33.95
C PHE A 695 3.89 -10.32 -34.48
N VAL A 696 4.58 -9.31 -33.96
CA VAL A 696 5.98 -9.00 -34.29
C VAL A 696 6.84 -9.25 -33.06
N ASP A 697 8.00 -9.87 -33.22
CA ASP A 697 8.99 -10.04 -32.13
C ASP A 697 10.05 -8.93 -32.13
N THR A 698 11.09 -9.05 -31.30
CA THR A 698 12.13 -8.01 -31.19
C THR A 698 13.16 -8.05 -32.32
N ARG A 699 13.03 -9.01 -33.26
CA ARG A 699 13.87 -9.20 -34.43
C ARG A 699 13.09 -8.99 -35.74
N ASN A 700 11.89 -8.42 -35.65
CA ASN A 700 10.94 -8.19 -36.74
C ASN A 700 10.42 -9.45 -37.42
N ASN A 701 10.58 -10.63 -36.82
CA ASN A 701 9.89 -11.82 -37.31
C ASN A 701 8.40 -11.68 -37.02
N LYS A 702 7.60 -12.15 -37.96
CA LYS A 702 6.14 -12.05 -37.92
C LYS A 702 5.51 -13.42 -37.75
N ARG A 703 4.44 -13.50 -36.96
CA ARG A 703 3.57 -14.68 -36.85
C ARG A 703 2.12 -14.24 -36.92
N SER A 704 1.32 -14.97 -37.70
CA SER A 704 -0.12 -14.73 -37.78
C SER A 704 -0.83 -15.42 -36.61
N GLY A 705 -1.76 -14.72 -35.98
CA GLY A 705 -2.69 -15.24 -34.98
C GLY A 705 -4.14 -15.06 -35.41
N LYS A 706 -5.04 -15.76 -34.71
CA LYS A 706 -6.50 -15.74 -34.95
C LYS A 706 -7.28 -14.96 -33.89
N SER A 707 -6.61 -14.59 -32.79
CA SER A 707 -7.21 -13.84 -31.69
C SER A 707 -6.12 -13.24 -30.81
N TYR A 708 -6.48 -12.27 -29.97
CA TYR A 708 -5.63 -11.74 -28.91
C TYR A 708 -6.42 -11.42 -27.64
N ILE A 709 -5.72 -11.37 -26.52
CA ILE A 709 -6.26 -11.05 -25.20
C ILE A 709 -6.21 -9.54 -24.99
N LYS A 710 -7.38 -8.93 -24.78
CA LYS A 710 -7.53 -7.51 -24.49
C LYS A 710 -7.96 -7.33 -23.02
N PRO A 711 -7.18 -6.63 -22.19
CA PRO A 711 -7.60 -6.31 -20.84
C PRO A 711 -8.78 -5.33 -20.86
N VAL A 712 -9.73 -5.55 -19.93
CA VAL A 712 -10.93 -4.71 -19.79
C VAL A 712 -10.96 -4.02 -18.43
N GLN A 713 -10.79 -4.79 -17.35
CA GLN A 713 -10.89 -4.28 -15.99
C GLN A 713 -10.08 -5.16 -15.05
N SER A 714 -9.43 -4.57 -14.05
CA SER A 714 -8.78 -5.33 -12.97
C SER A 714 -9.49 -5.06 -11.65
N VAL A 715 -9.49 -6.06 -10.78
CA VAL A 715 -9.96 -5.96 -9.40
C VAL A 715 -8.81 -6.41 -8.51
N LEU A 716 -8.47 -5.60 -7.51
CA LEU A 716 -7.49 -5.93 -6.50
C LEU A 716 -8.12 -5.75 -5.13
N ALA A 717 -8.01 -6.76 -4.27
CA ALA A 717 -8.61 -6.79 -2.94
C ALA A 717 -10.11 -6.37 -2.95
N GLY A 718 -10.86 -6.79 -3.97
CA GLY A 718 -12.29 -6.50 -4.11
C GLY A 718 -12.61 -5.06 -4.58
N VAL A 719 -11.60 -4.31 -5.03
CA VAL A 719 -11.76 -2.95 -5.55
C VAL A 719 -11.37 -2.91 -7.03
N PRO A 720 -12.31 -2.56 -7.93
CA PRO A 720 -11.99 -2.33 -9.33
C PRO A 720 -11.00 -1.15 -9.50
N PHE A 721 -9.99 -1.32 -10.35
CA PHE A 721 -9.01 -0.28 -10.69
C PHE A 721 -8.38 -0.46 -12.07
N GLY A 722 -7.82 0.64 -12.59
CA GLY A 722 -7.53 0.82 -14.01
C GLY A 722 -8.30 2.04 -14.55
N ARG A 723 -7.85 2.62 -15.67
CA ARG A 723 -8.48 3.82 -16.24
C ARG A 723 -9.93 3.55 -16.73
N PRO A 724 -10.77 4.60 -16.80
CA PRO A 724 -10.48 5.98 -16.41
C PRO A 724 -10.44 6.09 -14.89
N TYR A 725 -9.48 6.83 -14.34
CA TYR A 725 -9.42 7.07 -12.90
C TYR A 725 -10.82 7.49 -12.43
N HIS A 726 -11.48 6.66 -11.61
CA HIS A 726 -12.42 7.22 -10.67
C HIS A 726 -11.57 8.12 -9.79
N ALA A 727 -11.69 9.44 -9.99
CA ALA A 727 -11.17 10.39 -9.03
C ALA A 727 -11.56 9.88 -7.64
N PRO A 728 -10.69 9.95 -6.62
CA PRO A 728 -11.00 9.44 -5.28
C PRO A 728 -12.24 10.10 -4.63
N PHE A 729 -12.92 11.01 -5.34
CA PHE A 729 -14.17 11.66 -4.98
C PHE A 729 -15.16 11.76 -6.16
N SER A 730 -15.14 10.83 -7.14
CA SER A 730 -16.24 10.77 -8.11
C SER A 730 -17.51 10.34 -7.37
N VAL A 731 -18.29 11.34 -6.93
CA VAL A 731 -19.64 11.16 -6.40
C VAL A 731 -20.44 10.41 -7.47
N LYS A 732 -21.01 9.27 -7.11
CA LYS A 732 -22.14 8.72 -7.85
C LYS A 732 -23.42 9.26 -7.24
#